data_AF-A0A4U0NKD6-F1
#
_entry.id   AF-A0A4U0NKD6-F1
#
_cell.length_a   1.000
_cell.length_b   1.000
_cell.length_c   1.000
_cell.angle_alpha   90.00
_cell.angle_beta   90.00
_cell.angle_gamma   90.00
#
_symmetry.space_group_name_H-M   'P 1'
#
loop_
_entity.id
_entity.type
_entity.pdbx_description
1 polymer ?
#
loop_
_entity_poly.entity_id
_entity_poly.type
_entity_poly.pdbx_seq_one_letter_code
_entity_poly.pdbx_strand_id
1 'polypeptide(L)'
;MKSKQFLLLMIALFGIATTFEGCKPKGAGSAVSAGAAEKTYVAPGQYDEFYNFVSGGFSGQLSVYGLPSGRLLRVIPVFSLDPEKGWGFSEETKPMLETSHGTVPWDDLHHVQLSKTDGDYDGRWVFVNGNNTPRIARIDLTTFRTAEILELPNSGGNHSSPYITENTEYVVAGTRFSVPMDGDDSDTPINTYKKNFKGTLSFVSVNKDNGHMDIAFQIETPGVNFDLSRAGKGVSHGWFFFSTYNTELASTLLEVNASKNDKDFVLAVNWKKAEEYLKAGKGKKVSNVKYAHNIYDETSHTSTSTIKNEVIVLNSAELEGLCYFIPCPKSPHGVDVDPTGEYIVSSGKLAALIPVFSFSKIQKAIESKSFEGEFAGIPVIKYEAALHGEVEKPGLGPLHTEFDGKGNAITSFFVSSELVKWNIKDLKILDRVPTFYSVGHLMIPGGDTKNPDAKYVVAYNKITKDRFLPTGPELAHSAQIYDITGDKMQLILDFPTIGEPHYAQAIRAEKVKDKSVKIFKLEENKHPYFTNGESAAKVERNGNKVHVYVTTIRSHFTPDNIEGIQMGDEVYFHVTNIEQDWDMPHGFAIKGANNGELLIMPGETQTLKWVPDRIGIFPMYCTDFCSALHQEMSGYVRVSPKGSNVPITFSVGTNQPTDTQ
;
A
#
# COMPACT_ATOMS: atom_id res chain seq x y z
N MET A 1 -3.79 9.60 74.79
CA MET A 1 -3.96 8.51 73.80
C MET A 1 -4.21 8.97 72.35
N LYS A 2 -4.57 10.23 72.06
CA LYS A 2 -4.89 10.67 70.69
C LYS A 2 -3.71 11.16 69.82
N SER A 3 -2.53 11.50 70.37
CA SER A 3 -1.41 11.99 69.54
C SER A 3 -0.49 10.89 68.97
N LYS A 4 -0.36 9.74 69.67
CA LYS A 4 0.45 8.61 69.17
C LYS A 4 -0.20 7.89 67.99
N GLN A 5 -1.54 7.82 67.92
CA GLN A 5 -2.25 7.24 66.77
C GLN A 5 -2.16 8.12 65.51
N PHE A 6 -2.08 9.45 65.66
CA PHE A 6 -1.94 10.36 64.53
C PHE A 6 -0.54 10.32 63.91
N LEU A 7 0.49 10.12 64.74
CA LEU A 7 1.87 9.97 64.28
C LEU A 7 2.10 8.62 63.56
N LEU A 8 1.48 7.55 64.04
CA LEU A 8 1.51 6.23 63.38
C LEU A 8 0.75 6.22 62.06
N LEU A 9 -0.38 6.96 61.94
CA LEU A 9 -1.09 7.12 60.67
C LEU A 9 -0.27 7.93 59.65
N MET A 10 0.43 8.98 60.08
CA MET A 10 1.29 9.79 59.21
C MET A 10 2.51 9.00 58.71
N ILE A 11 3.12 8.17 59.55
CA ILE A 11 4.26 7.32 59.14
C ILE A 11 3.79 6.20 58.19
N ALA A 12 2.58 5.64 58.38
CA ALA A 12 1.99 4.69 57.44
C ALA A 12 1.62 5.33 56.08
N LEU A 13 1.14 6.58 56.07
CA LEU A 13 0.86 7.32 54.85
C LEU A 13 2.14 7.75 54.10
N PHE A 14 3.24 8.04 54.82
CA PHE A 14 4.54 8.34 54.19
C PHE A 14 5.25 7.08 53.66
N GLY A 15 5.02 5.92 54.27
CA GLY A 15 5.51 4.62 53.79
C GLY A 15 4.78 4.07 52.55
N ILE A 16 3.55 4.53 52.29
CA ILE A 16 2.78 4.17 51.09
C ILE A 16 3.05 5.14 49.93
N ALA A 17 3.50 6.37 50.20
CA ALA A 17 3.89 7.33 49.16
C ALA A 17 5.28 7.06 48.54
N THR A 18 6.08 6.18 49.13
CA THR A 18 7.46 5.87 48.68
C THR A 18 7.62 4.52 47.98
N THR A 19 6.52 3.77 47.77
CA THR A 19 6.54 2.45 47.10
C THR A 19 5.87 2.43 45.72
N PHE A 20 5.48 3.61 45.19
CA PHE A 20 4.97 3.78 43.82
C PHE A 20 6.00 4.41 42.86
N GLU A 21 7.29 4.13 43.03
CA GLU A 21 8.29 4.30 41.95
C GLU A 21 8.37 3.08 41.02
N GLY A 22 7.29 2.28 40.94
CA GLY A 22 7.11 1.29 39.89
C GLY A 22 6.67 1.93 38.58
N CYS A 23 7.59 2.03 37.63
CA CYS A 23 7.36 2.24 36.19
C CYS A 23 6.41 3.40 35.80
N LYS A 24 6.85 4.66 35.98
CA LYS A 24 6.47 5.69 35.00
C LYS A 24 7.16 5.36 33.67
N PRO A 25 6.48 5.43 32.51
CA PRO A 25 7.16 5.42 31.22
C PRO A 25 8.24 6.49 31.25
N LYS A 26 9.48 6.07 31.07
CA LYS A 26 10.62 6.95 30.89
C LYS A 26 10.28 7.91 29.75
N GLY A 27 10.18 9.21 30.04
CA GLY A 27 9.80 10.22 29.04
C GLY A 27 10.76 10.25 27.85
N ALA A 28 10.32 10.82 26.73
CA ALA A 28 11.05 10.89 25.46
C ALA A 28 12.53 11.26 25.60
N GLY A 29 12.84 12.21 26.50
CA GLY A 29 14.19 12.70 26.74
C GLY A 29 15.19 11.67 27.30
N SER A 30 14.71 10.49 27.73
CA SER A 30 15.58 9.38 28.16
C SER A 30 15.67 8.23 27.16
N ALA A 31 14.89 8.29 26.06
CA ALA A 31 14.92 7.30 24.97
C ALA A 31 15.79 7.76 23.79
N VAL A 32 15.93 9.07 23.57
CA VAL A 32 16.80 9.64 22.53
C VAL A 32 18.26 9.55 22.96
N SER A 33 19.08 8.92 22.12
CA SER A 33 20.52 8.76 22.38
C SER A 33 21.32 10.04 22.08
N ALA A 34 22.42 10.26 22.81
CA ALA A 34 23.40 11.28 22.44
C ALA A 34 23.93 11.00 21.02
N GLY A 35 23.96 12.02 20.16
CA GLY A 35 24.36 11.88 18.75
C GLY A 35 23.25 11.46 17.78
N ALA A 36 21.99 11.34 18.22
CA ALA A 36 20.85 11.02 17.36
C ALA A 36 20.72 11.95 16.13
N ALA A 37 20.97 13.25 16.30
CA ALA A 37 20.93 14.22 15.22
C ALA A 37 22.02 13.96 14.16
N GLU A 38 23.23 13.58 14.56
CA GLU A 38 24.31 13.26 13.64
C GLU A 38 24.01 12.00 12.83
N LYS A 39 23.37 10.98 13.45
CA LYS A 39 22.98 9.73 12.80
C LYS A 39 21.89 9.88 11.74
N THR A 40 21.12 10.96 11.79
CA THR A 40 19.96 11.22 10.91
C THR A 40 20.19 12.39 9.97
N TYR A 41 21.27 13.16 10.18
CA TYR A 41 21.62 14.30 9.35
C TYR A 41 22.14 13.84 7.98
N VAL A 42 21.42 14.22 6.93
CA VAL A 42 21.83 14.09 5.54
C VAL A 42 22.03 15.49 4.98
N ALA A 43 23.29 15.85 4.70
CA ALA A 43 23.65 17.21 4.27
C ALA A 43 23.01 17.58 2.92
N PRO A 44 22.80 18.90 2.63
CA PRO A 44 22.38 19.35 1.31
C PRO A 44 23.29 18.80 0.20
N GLY A 45 22.69 18.29 -0.88
CA GLY A 45 23.40 17.63 -1.99
C GLY A 45 23.82 16.18 -1.72
N GLN A 46 23.53 15.63 -0.53
CA GLN A 46 23.70 14.21 -0.22
C GLN A 46 22.35 13.48 -0.21
N TYR A 47 22.39 12.17 -0.46
CA TYR A 47 21.20 11.33 -0.56
C TYR A 47 21.02 10.44 0.67
N ASP A 48 19.76 10.16 0.99
CA ASP A 48 19.39 9.10 1.92
C ASP A 48 19.87 7.73 1.44
N GLU A 49 20.09 6.82 2.38
CA GLU A 49 20.59 5.47 2.14
C GLU A 49 19.50 4.52 1.63
N PHE A 50 18.24 4.78 2.01
CA PHE A 50 17.09 3.97 1.63
C PHE A 50 15.92 4.82 1.12
N TYR A 51 15.19 4.28 0.16
CA TYR A 51 13.79 4.63 -0.07
C TYR A 51 12.93 3.82 0.90
N ASN A 52 12.01 4.48 1.60
CA ASN A 52 11.04 3.88 2.50
C ASN A 52 9.63 4.10 1.93
N PHE A 53 9.04 3.04 1.40
CA PHE A 53 7.70 3.05 0.82
C PHE A 53 6.69 2.76 1.93
N VAL A 54 5.89 3.75 2.28
CA VAL A 54 5.03 3.75 3.46
C VAL A 54 3.58 3.89 3.02
N SER A 55 2.74 2.96 3.50
CA SER A 55 1.30 3.03 3.30
C SER A 55 0.75 4.40 3.72
N GLY A 56 -0.15 4.97 2.91
CA GLY A 56 -0.87 6.19 3.27
C GLY A 56 -2.19 5.94 4.00
N GLY A 57 -2.50 4.68 4.35
CA GLY A 57 -3.78 4.30 4.97
C GLY A 57 -4.97 4.78 4.16
N PHE A 58 -5.94 5.36 4.88
CA PHE A 58 -7.16 5.94 4.35
C PHE A 58 -6.98 7.11 3.37
N SER A 59 -5.75 7.59 3.11
CA SER A 59 -5.51 8.48 1.96
C SER A 59 -5.58 7.73 0.63
N GLY A 60 -5.37 6.41 0.62
CA GLY A 60 -5.32 5.56 -0.57
C GLY A 60 -4.09 5.80 -1.46
N GLN A 61 -3.07 6.50 -0.95
CA GLN A 61 -1.83 6.85 -1.66
C GLN A 61 -0.61 6.16 -1.04
N LEU A 62 0.48 6.08 -1.80
CA LEU A 62 1.75 5.52 -1.32
C LEU A 62 2.75 6.66 -1.10
N SER A 63 3.24 6.81 0.13
CA SER A 63 4.24 7.83 0.46
C SER A 63 5.67 7.25 0.39
N VAL A 64 6.63 8.06 -0.02
CA VAL A 64 8.04 7.69 -0.14
C VAL A 64 8.87 8.61 0.73
N TYR A 65 9.53 8.05 1.75
CA TYR A 65 10.43 8.76 2.64
C TYR A 65 11.89 8.35 2.39
N GLY A 66 12.83 9.24 2.68
CA GLY A 66 14.26 8.93 2.77
C GLY A 66 14.66 8.50 4.18
N LEU A 67 15.46 7.43 4.32
CA LEU A 67 16.09 7.07 5.59
C LEU A 67 17.62 7.26 5.53
N PRO A 68 18.25 7.81 6.58
CA PRO A 68 17.71 8.04 7.92
C PRO A 68 17.08 9.43 8.14
N SER A 69 16.96 10.29 7.14
CA SER A 69 16.54 11.69 7.37
C SER A 69 15.05 11.87 7.72
N GLY A 70 14.19 10.89 7.41
CA GLY A 70 12.74 10.98 7.60
C GLY A 70 12.07 12.00 6.68
N ARG A 71 12.75 12.49 5.63
CA ARG A 71 12.20 13.47 4.68
C ARG A 71 11.21 12.80 3.74
N LEU A 72 10.04 13.41 3.54
CA LEU A 72 9.10 13.03 2.50
C LEU A 72 9.69 13.40 1.14
N LEU A 73 9.81 12.43 0.24
CA LEU A 73 10.35 12.59 -1.11
C LEU A 73 9.24 12.70 -2.15
N ARG A 74 8.19 11.88 -2.02
CA ARG A 74 7.08 11.81 -2.98
C ARG A 74 5.84 11.18 -2.36
N VAL A 75 4.67 11.57 -2.87
CA VAL A 75 3.41 10.84 -2.68
C VAL A 75 2.98 10.34 -4.06
N ILE A 76 2.83 9.03 -4.22
CA ILE A 76 2.45 8.38 -5.47
C ILE A 76 0.94 8.12 -5.39
N PRO A 77 0.14 8.68 -6.32
CA PRO A 77 -1.28 8.42 -6.34
C PRO A 77 -1.57 7.00 -6.85
N VAL A 78 -2.46 6.31 -6.14
CA VAL A 78 -2.85 4.92 -6.40
C VAL A 78 -4.37 4.82 -6.52
N PHE A 79 -5.10 4.79 -5.40
CA PHE A 79 -6.53 4.47 -5.39
C PHE A 79 -7.44 5.68 -5.20
N SER A 80 -6.87 6.84 -4.90
CA SER A 80 -7.60 8.08 -4.62
C SER A 80 -7.29 9.15 -5.66
N LEU A 81 -8.25 10.05 -5.87
CA LEU A 81 -8.04 11.25 -6.67
C LEU A 81 -6.89 12.09 -6.10
N ASP A 82 -6.01 12.59 -6.97
CA ASP A 82 -4.94 13.53 -6.60
C ASP A 82 -4.97 14.72 -7.58
N PRO A 83 -5.63 15.84 -7.20
CA PRO A 83 -5.75 17.00 -8.06
C PRO A 83 -4.41 17.69 -8.31
N GLU A 84 -3.43 17.57 -7.41
CA GLU A 84 -2.08 18.16 -7.57
C GLU A 84 -1.36 17.57 -8.79
N LYS A 85 -1.63 16.30 -9.12
CA LYS A 85 -0.98 15.57 -10.23
C LYS A 85 -1.93 15.25 -11.38
N GLY A 86 -3.18 15.72 -11.30
CA GLY A 86 -4.23 15.37 -12.25
C GLY A 86 -4.67 13.90 -12.23
N TRP A 87 -4.28 13.11 -11.23
CA TRP A 87 -4.60 11.67 -11.17
C TRP A 87 -6.09 11.42 -10.91
N GLY A 88 -6.71 10.70 -11.82
CA GLY A 88 -8.16 10.46 -11.90
C GLY A 88 -8.96 11.67 -12.43
N PHE A 89 -8.28 12.74 -12.85
CA PHE A 89 -8.89 13.94 -13.44
C PHE A 89 -8.54 14.08 -14.93
N SER A 90 -7.32 13.72 -15.33
CA SER A 90 -6.95 13.61 -16.75
C SER A 90 -7.68 12.45 -17.41
N GLU A 91 -7.98 12.58 -18.71
CA GLU A 91 -8.64 11.49 -19.46
C GLU A 91 -7.80 10.20 -19.43
N GLU A 92 -6.48 10.34 -19.35
CA GLU A 92 -5.51 9.25 -19.34
C GLU A 92 -5.48 8.47 -18.02
N THR A 93 -5.89 9.07 -16.90
CA THR A 93 -5.82 8.42 -15.57
C THR A 93 -7.18 8.07 -14.99
N LYS A 94 -8.28 8.61 -15.51
CA LYS A 94 -9.66 8.21 -15.12
C LYS A 94 -9.88 6.68 -15.12
N PRO A 95 -9.47 5.93 -16.16
CA PRO A 95 -9.66 4.47 -16.16
C PRO A 95 -8.97 3.76 -15.00
N MET A 96 -7.91 4.33 -14.39
CA MET A 96 -7.23 3.72 -13.25
C MET A 96 -8.12 3.61 -12.00
N LEU A 97 -9.14 4.46 -11.87
CA LEU A 97 -10.06 4.45 -10.73
C LEU A 97 -11.38 3.70 -10.98
N GLU A 98 -11.53 3.10 -12.17
CA GLU A 98 -12.70 2.30 -12.50
C GLU A 98 -12.69 0.95 -11.78
N THR A 99 -13.87 0.51 -11.36
CA THR A 99 -14.10 -0.76 -10.67
C THR A 99 -15.37 -1.42 -11.21
N SER A 100 -15.66 -2.65 -10.77
CA SER A 100 -16.93 -3.31 -11.05
C SER A 100 -18.16 -2.53 -10.53
N HIS A 101 -17.95 -1.61 -9.58
CA HIS A 101 -18.91 -0.71 -8.94
C HIS A 101 -18.94 0.71 -9.56
N GLY A 102 -18.23 0.94 -10.67
CA GLY A 102 -18.03 2.26 -11.29
C GLY A 102 -16.76 2.96 -10.78
N THR A 103 -16.65 4.27 -11.01
CA THR A 103 -15.51 5.07 -10.57
C THR A 103 -15.51 5.21 -9.04
N VAL A 104 -14.47 4.70 -8.38
CA VAL A 104 -14.29 4.82 -6.92
C VAL A 104 -13.11 5.75 -6.65
N PRO A 105 -13.33 6.97 -6.13
CA PRO A 105 -12.32 8.03 -6.04
C PRO A 105 -11.44 7.95 -4.79
N TRP A 106 -11.48 6.84 -4.05
CA TRP A 106 -10.73 6.65 -2.81
C TRP A 106 -10.54 5.16 -2.49
N ASP A 107 -9.57 4.85 -1.63
CA ASP A 107 -9.48 3.57 -0.93
C ASP A 107 -8.58 3.70 0.32
N ASP A 108 -8.40 2.60 1.04
CA ASP A 108 -7.59 2.49 2.26
C ASP A 108 -6.43 1.52 2.04
N LEU A 109 -5.23 2.09 1.85
CA LEU A 109 -4.02 1.37 1.48
C LEU A 109 -3.28 0.85 2.71
N HIS A 110 -3.13 -0.47 2.85
CA HIS A 110 -2.56 -1.05 4.08
C HIS A 110 -1.11 -1.54 3.95
N HIS A 111 -0.85 -2.56 3.14
CA HIS A 111 0.45 -3.21 3.07
C HIS A 111 1.20 -2.86 1.79
N VAL A 112 2.52 -2.89 1.92
CA VAL A 112 3.48 -2.55 0.87
C VAL A 112 4.41 -3.74 0.69
N GLN A 113 4.61 -4.17 -0.56
CA GLN A 113 5.54 -5.26 -0.90
C GLN A 113 6.41 -4.90 -2.10
N LEU A 114 7.72 -4.88 -1.92
CA LEU A 114 8.72 -4.72 -2.95
C LEU A 114 8.95 -6.05 -3.66
N SER A 115 9.03 -6.02 -4.99
CA SER A 115 9.39 -7.20 -5.79
C SER A 115 10.71 -7.82 -5.35
N LYS A 116 10.73 -9.15 -5.39
CA LYS A 116 11.86 -10.01 -5.00
C LYS A 116 12.34 -10.90 -6.13
N THR A 117 13.64 -11.19 -6.10
CA THR A 117 14.29 -12.26 -6.85
C THR A 117 15.17 -13.03 -5.87
N ASP A 118 15.04 -14.36 -5.82
CA ASP A 118 15.72 -15.24 -4.87
C ASP A 118 15.52 -14.81 -3.39
N GLY A 119 14.35 -14.24 -3.10
CA GLY A 119 13.97 -13.80 -1.76
C GLY A 119 14.52 -12.44 -1.34
N ASP A 120 15.26 -11.73 -2.20
CA ASP A 120 15.78 -10.38 -1.94
C ASP A 120 15.16 -9.33 -2.86
N TYR A 121 15.02 -8.10 -2.35
CA TYR A 121 14.45 -7.01 -3.14
C TYR A 121 15.29 -6.70 -4.38
N ASP A 122 14.62 -6.60 -5.53
CA ASP A 122 15.25 -6.32 -6.82
C ASP A 122 14.98 -4.89 -7.34
N GLY A 123 14.06 -4.17 -6.70
CA GLY A 123 13.77 -2.77 -6.98
C GLY A 123 13.07 -2.55 -8.33
N ARG A 124 12.34 -3.54 -8.85
CA ARG A 124 11.52 -3.37 -10.06
C ARG A 124 10.18 -2.71 -9.76
N TRP A 125 9.46 -3.23 -8.77
CA TRP A 125 8.08 -2.83 -8.48
C TRP A 125 7.78 -2.75 -6.99
N VAL A 126 6.75 -1.98 -6.66
CA VAL A 126 6.07 -2.02 -5.36
C VAL A 126 4.62 -2.43 -5.59
N PHE A 127 4.12 -3.35 -4.78
CA PHE A 127 2.73 -3.77 -4.76
C PHE A 127 2.06 -3.24 -3.50
N VAL A 128 0.82 -2.77 -3.66
CA VAL A 128 -0.02 -2.26 -2.56
C VAL A 128 -1.46 -2.74 -2.73
N ASN A 129 -2.26 -2.71 -1.67
CA ASN A 129 -3.66 -3.13 -1.69
C ASN A 129 -4.60 -1.99 -1.35
N GLY A 130 -5.83 -2.02 -1.88
CA GLY A 130 -6.97 -1.23 -1.39
C GLY A 130 -7.94 -2.14 -0.64
N ASN A 131 -8.34 -1.74 0.56
CA ASN A 131 -9.16 -2.55 1.47
C ASN A 131 -10.68 -2.41 1.26
N ASN A 132 -11.17 -1.21 0.90
CA ASN A 132 -12.60 -0.92 0.70
C ASN A 132 -13.15 -1.64 -0.53
N THR A 133 -12.53 -1.43 -1.69
CA THR A 133 -12.81 -2.20 -2.90
C THR A 133 -11.60 -3.08 -3.15
N PRO A 134 -11.64 -4.38 -2.77
CA PRO A 134 -10.49 -5.27 -2.81
C PRO A 134 -9.74 -5.21 -4.14
N ARG A 135 -8.58 -4.56 -4.11
CA ARG A 135 -7.73 -4.34 -5.29
C ARG A 135 -6.26 -4.48 -4.90
N ILE A 136 -5.43 -4.90 -5.85
CA ILE A 136 -3.97 -4.81 -5.79
C ILE A 136 -3.52 -3.82 -6.85
N ALA A 137 -2.55 -2.97 -6.53
CA ALA A 137 -1.88 -2.11 -7.49
C ALA A 137 -0.39 -2.43 -7.57
N ARG A 138 0.18 -2.24 -8.76
CA ARG A 138 1.62 -2.28 -9.03
C ARG A 138 2.11 -0.88 -9.38
N ILE A 139 3.17 -0.46 -8.69
CA ILE A 139 3.91 0.77 -8.95
C ILE A 139 5.23 0.39 -9.62
N ASP A 140 5.55 1.06 -10.73
CA ASP A 140 6.85 0.94 -11.39
C ASP A 140 7.89 1.85 -10.72
N LEU A 141 9.01 1.28 -10.26
CA LEU A 141 10.05 2.05 -9.57
C LEU A 141 11.00 2.80 -10.50
N THR A 142 10.89 2.60 -11.82
CA THR A 142 11.61 3.43 -12.79
C THR A 142 10.92 4.79 -12.95
N THR A 143 9.58 4.84 -12.99
CA THR A 143 8.80 6.08 -13.16
C THR A 143 8.16 6.60 -11.86
N PHE A 144 8.15 5.79 -10.79
CA PHE A 144 7.41 6.05 -9.55
C PHE A 144 5.92 6.34 -9.80
N ARG A 145 5.33 5.60 -10.74
CA ARG A 145 3.92 5.73 -11.15
C ARG A 145 3.18 4.41 -10.93
N THR A 146 1.91 4.51 -10.56
CA THR A 146 1.00 3.36 -10.53
C THR A 146 0.74 2.89 -11.96
N ALA A 147 1.24 1.70 -12.31
CA ALA A 147 1.20 1.16 -13.66
C ALA A 147 -0.02 0.26 -13.89
N GLU A 148 -0.57 -0.34 -12.83
CA GLU A 148 -1.58 -1.39 -12.97
C GLU A 148 -2.40 -1.54 -11.69
N ILE A 149 -3.72 -1.72 -11.81
CA ILE A 149 -4.65 -1.94 -10.69
C ILE A 149 -5.59 -3.07 -11.06
N LEU A 150 -5.66 -4.10 -10.22
CA LEU A 150 -6.47 -5.30 -10.43
C LEU A 150 -7.43 -5.50 -9.25
N GLU A 151 -8.73 -5.50 -9.54
CA GLU A 151 -9.79 -5.82 -8.58
C GLU A 151 -9.89 -7.32 -8.34
N LEU A 152 -10.22 -7.69 -7.11
CA LEU A 152 -10.30 -9.06 -6.63
C LEU A 152 -11.77 -9.40 -6.35
N PRO A 153 -12.40 -10.25 -7.18
CA PRO A 153 -13.76 -10.72 -6.92
C PRO A 153 -13.79 -11.67 -5.73
N ASN A 154 -14.99 -12.00 -5.24
CA ASN A 154 -15.23 -12.94 -4.13
C ASN A 154 -14.54 -12.55 -2.81
N SER A 155 -14.18 -11.28 -2.65
CA SER A 155 -13.39 -10.79 -1.52
C SER A 155 -14.05 -9.59 -0.86
N GLY A 156 -13.84 -9.46 0.45
CA GLY A 156 -14.25 -8.32 1.27
C GLY A 156 -13.16 -7.96 2.27
N GLY A 157 -12.81 -6.68 2.37
CA GLY A 157 -11.73 -6.21 3.24
C GLY A 157 -10.39 -6.84 2.86
N ASN A 158 -9.72 -6.33 1.83
CA ASN A 158 -8.47 -6.89 1.36
C ASN A 158 -7.32 -6.58 2.33
N HIS A 159 -7.08 -7.41 3.36
CA HIS A 159 -6.13 -7.08 4.43
C HIS A 159 -4.89 -7.96 4.45
N SER A 160 -5.00 -9.29 4.32
CA SER A 160 -3.82 -10.17 4.19
C SER A 160 -3.23 -10.09 2.78
N SER A 161 -2.86 -8.87 2.40
CA SER A 161 -2.68 -8.41 1.03
C SER A 161 -1.95 -7.06 0.98
N PRO A 162 -1.11 -6.81 -0.04
CA PRO A 162 -0.49 -7.84 -0.85
C PRO A 162 0.62 -8.49 -0.04
N TYR A 163 0.88 -9.77 -0.28
CA TYR A 163 2.11 -10.44 0.15
C TYR A 163 2.67 -11.25 -1.00
N ILE A 164 3.98 -11.23 -1.18
CA ILE A 164 4.60 -11.80 -2.38
C ILE A 164 5.44 -13.03 -2.08
N THR A 165 5.45 -13.91 -3.06
CA THR A 165 6.34 -15.09 -3.12
C THR A 165 7.80 -14.69 -3.34
N GLU A 166 8.69 -15.64 -3.06
CA GLU A 166 10.14 -15.44 -3.02
C GLU A 166 10.75 -14.86 -4.30
N ASN A 167 10.17 -15.15 -5.48
CA ASN A 167 10.62 -14.61 -6.76
C ASN A 167 9.55 -13.74 -7.43
N THR A 168 8.58 -13.25 -6.66
CA THR A 168 7.44 -12.50 -7.21
C THR A 168 6.68 -13.31 -8.25
N GLU A 169 6.52 -14.63 -8.07
CA GLU A 169 5.69 -15.46 -8.94
C GLU A 169 4.20 -15.07 -8.81
N TYR A 170 3.82 -14.85 -7.55
CA TYR A 170 2.50 -14.45 -7.11
C TYR A 170 2.55 -13.28 -6.13
N VAL A 171 1.60 -12.36 -6.31
CA VAL A 171 1.10 -11.44 -5.30
C VAL A 171 -0.20 -12.02 -4.74
N VAL A 172 -0.26 -12.19 -3.44
CA VAL A 172 -1.33 -12.93 -2.78
C VAL A 172 -2.15 -12.00 -1.90
N ALA A 173 -3.47 -12.20 -1.93
CA ALA A 173 -4.44 -11.40 -1.23
C ALA A 173 -5.52 -12.27 -0.59
N GLY A 174 -5.74 -12.12 0.72
CA GLY A 174 -6.81 -12.81 1.42
C GLY A 174 -7.93 -11.87 1.90
N THR A 175 -9.15 -12.42 1.92
CA THR A 175 -10.36 -11.80 2.45
C THR A 175 -10.30 -11.62 3.97
N ARG A 176 -10.46 -10.39 4.47
CA ARG A 176 -10.63 -10.12 5.91
C ARG A 176 -12.06 -10.31 6.37
N PHE A 177 -13.01 -9.79 5.59
CA PHE A 177 -14.43 -9.90 5.88
C PHE A 177 -15.00 -10.98 4.99
N SER A 178 -15.21 -12.17 5.56
CA SER A 178 -15.83 -13.24 4.80
C SER A 178 -17.17 -12.78 4.23
N VAL A 179 -17.43 -13.19 2.99
CA VAL A 179 -18.64 -12.88 2.22
C VAL A 179 -19.11 -14.14 1.50
N PRO A 180 -20.37 -14.22 1.09
CA PRO A 180 -20.79 -15.19 0.07
C PRO A 180 -19.97 -14.98 -1.21
N MET A 181 -19.73 -16.05 -1.96
CA MET A 181 -19.09 -15.93 -3.29
C MET A 181 -19.97 -15.08 -4.21
N ASP A 182 -19.37 -14.34 -5.13
CA ASP A 182 -20.09 -13.44 -6.02
C ASP A 182 -21.03 -14.20 -6.97
N GLY A 183 -22.15 -13.55 -7.32
CA GLY A 183 -23.13 -13.99 -8.31
C GLY A 183 -24.50 -14.31 -7.74
N ASP A 184 -25.35 -15.01 -8.50
CA ASP A 184 -26.79 -15.12 -8.19
C ASP A 184 -27.12 -15.72 -6.81
N ASP A 185 -26.25 -16.58 -6.28
CA ASP A 185 -26.42 -17.22 -4.96
C ASP A 185 -25.84 -16.38 -3.79
N SER A 186 -25.34 -15.16 -4.06
CA SER A 186 -24.73 -14.30 -3.04
C SER A 186 -25.75 -13.70 -2.07
N ASP A 187 -27.03 -13.63 -2.46
CA ASP A 187 -28.12 -13.15 -1.60
C ASP A 187 -28.48 -14.21 -0.55
N THR A 188 -27.88 -14.07 0.63
CA THR A 188 -28.13 -14.96 1.76
C THR A 188 -28.31 -14.20 3.07
N PRO A 189 -29.21 -14.64 3.97
CA PRO A 189 -29.38 -14.02 5.28
C PRO A 189 -28.11 -14.07 6.15
N ILE A 190 -27.75 -12.96 6.81
CA ILE A 190 -26.53 -12.84 7.63
C ILE A 190 -26.47 -13.86 8.79
N ASN A 191 -27.63 -14.28 9.33
CA ASN A 191 -27.69 -15.29 10.38
C ASN A 191 -27.25 -16.70 9.91
N THR A 192 -27.02 -16.89 8.62
CA THR A 192 -26.47 -18.12 8.02
C THR A 192 -24.95 -18.10 7.85
N TYR A 193 -24.26 -17.10 8.43
CA TYR A 193 -22.80 -16.87 8.28
C TYR A 193 -21.97 -18.16 8.28
N LYS A 194 -22.12 -19.00 9.30
CA LYS A 194 -21.37 -20.27 9.45
C LYS A 194 -21.48 -21.23 8.26
N LYS A 195 -22.59 -21.17 7.52
CA LYS A 195 -22.88 -22.06 6.39
C LYS A 195 -22.45 -21.42 5.07
N ASN A 196 -22.86 -20.17 4.86
CA ASN A 196 -22.88 -19.56 3.54
C ASN A 196 -21.75 -18.57 3.27
N PHE A 197 -21.06 -18.08 4.30
CA PHE A 197 -19.96 -17.14 4.13
C PHE A 197 -18.64 -17.90 3.97
N LYS A 198 -17.79 -17.42 3.07
CA LYS A 198 -16.49 -18.00 2.71
C LYS A 198 -15.40 -16.94 2.81
N GLY A 199 -14.17 -17.43 2.95
CA GLY A 199 -12.99 -16.62 2.69
C GLY A 199 -12.41 -17.00 1.33
N THR A 200 -11.66 -16.08 0.73
CA THR A 200 -10.99 -16.32 -0.55
C THR A 200 -9.54 -15.87 -0.46
N LEU A 201 -8.63 -16.70 -0.95
CA LEU A 201 -7.22 -16.36 -1.12
C LEU A 201 -6.93 -16.26 -2.62
N SER A 202 -6.69 -15.05 -3.11
CA SER A 202 -6.40 -14.77 -4.52
C SER A 202 -4.91 -14.82 -4.78
N PHE A 203 -4.50 -15.64 -5.75
CA PHE A 203 -3.12 -15.73 -6.24
C PHE A 203 -3.04 -15.00 -7.57
N VAL A 204 -2.48 -13.78 -7.54
CA VAL A 204 -2.27 -12.94 -8.73
C VAL A 204 -0.89 -13.26 -9.30
N SER A 205 -0.82 -13.88 -10.47
CA SER A 205 0.45 -14.13 -11.15
C SER A 205 1.05 -12.82 -11.63
N VAL A 206 2.37 -12.71 -11.55
CA VAL A 206 3.13 -11.58 -12.10
C VAL A 206 4.02 -12.07 -13.23
N ASN A 207 3.89 -11.48 -14.40
CA ASN A 207 4.80 -11.76 -15.50
C ASN A 207 6.21 -11.25 -15.15
N LYS A 208 7.19 -12.15 -15.18
CA LYS A 208 8.58 -11.86 -14.76
C LYS A 208 9.26 -10.73 -15.55
N ASP A 209 8.86 -10.53 -16.81
CA ASP A 209 9.56 -9.64 -17.74
C ASP A 209 8.99 -8.22 -17.71
N ASN A 210 7.67 -8.07 -17.57
CA ASN A 210 6.99 -6.77 -17.61
C ASN A 210 6.12 -6.44 -16.39
N GLY A 211 5.98 -7.35 -15.43
CA GLY A 211 5.23 -7.15 -14.20
C GLY A 211 3.70 -7.27 -14.34
N HIS A 212 3.19 -7.60 -15.53
CA HIS A 212 1.74 -7.70 -15.78
C HIS A 212 1.06 -8.67 -14.81
N MET A 213 -0.05 -8.23 -14.22
CA MET A 213 -0.80 -8.96 -13.21
C MET A 213 -2.00 -9.69 -13.82
N ASP A 214 -2.26 -10.91 -13.37
CA ASP A 214 -3.52 -11.61 -13.68
C ASP A 214 -3.94 -12.53 -12.53
N ILE A 215 -5.24 -12.71 -12.32
CA ILE A 215 -5.72 -13.67 -11.31
C ILE A 215 -5.52 -15.07 -11.86
N ALA A 216 -4.47 -15.76 -11.40
CA ALA A 216 -4.17 -17.11 -11.85
C ALA A 216 -5.21 -18.11 -11.30
N PHE A 217 -5.54 -17.97 -10.02
CA PHE A 217 -6.59 -18.74 -9.34
C PHE A 217 -6.93 -18.11 -7.99
N GLN A 218 -8.03 -18.58 -7.42
CA GLN A 218 -8.41 -18.34 -6.04
C GLN A 218 -8.53 -19.66 -5.29
N ILE A 219 -8.32 -19.65 -3.97
CA ILE A 219 -8.64 -20.75 -3.08
C ILE A 219 -9.83 -20.32 -2.22
N GLU A 220 -10.97 -21.01 -2.37
CA GLU A 220 -12.09 -20.89 -1.45
C GLU A 220 -11.71 -21.57 -0.13
N THR A 221 -11.87 -20.84 0.96
CA THR A 221 -11.59 -21.28 2.33
C THR A 221 -12.82 -21.13 3.22
N PRO A 222 -12.81 -21.69 4.45
CA PRO A 222 -13.86 -21.41 5.43
C PRO A 222 -14.01 -19.91 5.69
N GLY A 223 -15.21 -19.49 6.12
CA GLY A 223 -15.58 -18.09 6.38
C GLY A 223 -14.94 -17.47 7.62
N VAL A 224 -13.63 -17.66 7.81
CA VAL A 224 -12.82 -17.01 8.86
C VAL A 224 -12.29 -15.67 8.36
N ASN A 225 -11.83 -14.82 9.28
CA ASN A 225 -11.22 -13.55 8.90
C ASN A 225 -9.71 -13.71 8.80
N PHE A 226 -9.14 -13.52 7.61
CA PHE A 226 -7.68 -13.50 7.42
C PHE A 226 -7.11 -12.12 7.75
N ASP A 227 -6.11 -12.08 8.61
CA ASP A 227 -5.51 -10.84 9.10
C ASP A 227 -4.26 -10.50 8.27
N LEU A 228 -3.12 -11.13 8.54
CA LEU A 228 -1.87 -10.94 7.82
C LEU A 228 -1.41 -12.25 7.18
N SER A 229 -0.44 -12.15 6.27
CA SER A 229 0.14 -13.33 5.64
C SER A 229 1.61 -13.16 5.30
N ARG A 230 2.30 -14.26 5.01
CA ARG A 230 3.67 -14.22 4.53
C ARG A 230 3.98 -15.45 3.69
N ALA A 231 4.69 -15.26 2.59
CA ALA A 231 5.24 -16.36 1.83
C ALA A 231 6.37 -17.03 2.61
N GLY A 232 6.42 -18.36 2.52
CA GLY A 232 7.61 -19.12 2.86
C GLY A 232 8.77 -18.75 1.93
N LYS A 233 9.99 -18.93 2.42
CA LYS A 233 11.23 -18.68 1.69
C LYS A 233 12.25 -19.74 2.06
N GLY A 234 13.29 -19.96 1.25
CA GLY A 234 14.33 -20.94 1.60
C GLY A 234 13.73 -22.33 1.84
N VAL A 235 13.85 -22.89 3.04
CA VAL A 235 13.32 -24.24 3.34
C VAL A 235 11.79 -24.32 3.26
N SER A 236 11.07 -23.21 3.48
CA SER A 236 9.60 -23.14 3.37
C SER A 236 9.12 -22.59 2.02
N HIS A 237 10.02 -22.43 1.04
CA HIS A 237 9.60 -22.09 -0.33
C HIS A 237 8.52 -23.06 -0.82
N GLY A 238 7.50 -22.53 -1.49
CA GLY A 238 6.33 -23.32 -1.91
C GLY A 238 5.14 -23.27 -0.95
N TRP A 239 5.29 -22.60 0.20
CA TRP A 239 4.24 -22.41 1.19
C TRP A 239 3.89 -20.95 1.42
N PHE A 240 2.69 -20.72 1.96
CA PHE A 240 2.20 -19.42 2.40
C PHE A 240 1.51 -19.60 3.76
N PHE A 241 1.63 -18.61 4.64
CA PHE A 241 1.04 -18.67 5.98
C PHE A 241 0.13 -17.47 6.18
N PHE A 242 -1.06 -17.70 6.74
CA PHE A 242 -2.05 -16.66 7.01
C PHE A 242 -2.50 -16.75 8.45
N SER A 243 -2.47 -15.64 9.19
CA SER A 243 -3.11 -15.56 10.49
C SER A 243 -4.62 -15.41 10.31
N THR A 244 -5.37 -16.02 11.23
CA THR A 244 -6.83 -15.98 11.22
C THR A 244 -7.36 -15.54 12.57
N TYR A 245 -8.49 -14.82 12.54
CA TYR A 245 -9.33 -14.58 13.71
C TYR A 245 -10.80 -14.83 13.35
N ASN A 246 -11.69 -14.76 14.32
CA ASN A 246 -13.11 -15.08 14.13
C ASN A 246 -13.33 -16.53 13.67
N THR A 247 -12.55 -17.47 14.20
CA THR A 247 -12.75 -18.92 13.93
C THR A 247 -14.07 -19.44 14.52
N GLU A 248 -14.70 -18.66 15.40
CA GLU A 248 -16.05 -18.85 15.92
C GLU A 248 -17.15 -18.62 14.86
N LEU A 249 -16.79 -17.98 13.75
CA LEU A 249 -17.67 -17.65 12.63
C LEU A 249 -18.84 -16.75 13.10
N ALA A 250 -18.50 -15.70 13.85
CA ALA A 250 -19.45 -14.71 14.34
C ALA A 250 -19.66 -13.57 13.33
N SER A 251 -20.83 -12.92 13.40
CA SER A 251 -21.21 -11.81 12.53
C SER A 251 -21.75 -10.57 13.28
N THR A 252 -21.69 -10.57 14.61
CA THR A 252 -22.13 -9.46 15.45
C THR A 252 -21.35 -9.43 16.77
N LEU A 253 -21.14 -8.23 17.31
CA LEU A 253 -20.37 -7.99 18.55
C LEU A 253 -19.03 -8.74 18.52
N LEU A 254 -18.28 -8.54 17.45
CA LEU A 254 -17.11 -9.36 17.11
C LEU A 254 -16.01 -9.24 18.18
N GLU A 255 -15.85 -8.09 18.81
CA GLU A 255 -14.93 -7.87 19.92
C GLU A 255 -15.19 -8.80 21.13
N VAL A 256 -16.40 -9.37 21.23
CA VAL A 256 -16.76 -10.38 22.24
C VAL A 256 -16.87 -11.78 21.63
N ASN A 257 -17.43 -11.90 20.43
CA ASN A 257 -17.83 -13.18 19.86
C ASN A 257 -16.78 -13.84 18.95
N ALA A 258 -15.84 -13.07 18.39
CA ALA A 258 -14.77 -13.55 17.50
C ALA A 258 -13.45 -13.86 18.23
N SER A 259 -13.50 -13.88 19.57
CA SER A 259 -12.37 -14.12 20.46
C SER A 259 -12.81 -14.92 21.70
N LYS A 260 -13.70 -15.89 21.53
CA LYS A 260 -14.12 -16.83 22.58
C LYS A 260 -13.18 -18.02 22.69
N ASN A 261 -12.67 -18.49 21.56
CA ASN A 261 -11.72 -19.59 21.53
C ASN A 261 -10.39 -19.15 22.17
N ASP A 262 -9.69 -20.08 22.82
CA ASP A 262 -8.35 -19.80 23.38
C ASP A 262 -7.28 -19.75 22.28
N LYS A 263 -7.53 -20.45 21.16
CA LYS A 263 -6.70 -20.44 19.96
C LYS A 263 -7.59 -20.30 18.74
N ASP A 264 -7.19 -19.40 17.84
CA ASP A 264 -7.60 -19.39 16.44
C ASP A 264 -6.57 -20.20 15.64
N PHE A 265 -6.32 -19.87 14.37
CA PHE A 265 -5.36 -20.60 13.55
C PHE A 265 -4.36 -19.71 12.80
N VAL A 266 -3.22 -20.30 12.47
CA VAL A 266 -2.47 -19.99 11.26
C VAL A 266 -2.86 -21.02 10.19
N LEU A 267 -3.28 -20.56 9.02
CA LEU A 267 -3.50 -21.41 7.84
C LEU A 267 -2.19 -21.50 7.04
N ALA A 268 -1.67 -22.71 6.86
CA ALA A 268 -0.56 -23.01 5.96
C ALA A 268 -1.12 -23.50 4.61
N VAL A 269 -0.74 -22.84 3.52
CA VAL A 269 -1.18 -23.14 2.15
C VAL A 269 0.03 -23.58 1.31
N ASN A 270 -0.06 -24.76 0.69
CA ASN A 270 0.95 -25.24 -0.25
C ASN A 270 0.59 -24.79 -1.67
N TRP A 271 1.12 -23.64 -2.09
CA TRP A 271 0.78 -23.09 -3.40
C TRP A 271 1.41 -23.89 -4.56
N LYS A 272 2.49 -24.65 -4.32
CA LYS A 272 2.99 -25.63 -5.29
C LYS A 272 2.00 -26.77 -5.52
N LYS A 273 1.33 -27.22 -4.46
CA LYS A 273 0.23 -28.19 -4.59
C LYS A 273 -0.96 -27.61 -5.36
N ALA A 274 -1.26 -26.33 -5.18
CA ALA A 274 -2.25 -25.64 -5.99
C ALA A 274 -1.90 -25.67 -7.49
N GLU A 275 -0.64 -25.39 -7.85
CA GLU A 275 -0.16 -25.50 -9.25
C GLU A 275 -0.33 -26.92 -9.81
N GLU A 276 -0.05 -27.96 -9.02
CA GLU A 276 -0.29 -29.35 -9.42
C GLU A 276 -1.76 -29.61 -9.72
N TYR A 277 -2.66 -29.12 -8.86
CA TYR A 277 -4.10 -29.28 -9.03
C TYR A 277 -4.66 -28.53 -10.24
N LEU A 278 -4.14 -27.33 -10.51
CA LEU A 278 -4.50 -26.56 -11.69
C LEU A 278 -4.07 -27.29 -12.97
N LYS A 279 -2.84 -27.81 -13.01
CA LYS A 279 -2.35 -28.64 -14.13
C LYS A 279 -3.18 -29.91 -14.32
N ALA A 280 -3.69 -30.48 -13.24
CA ALA A 280 -4.57 -31.65 -13.27
C ALA A 280 -6.06 -31.31 -13.58
N GLY A 281 -6.39 -30.05 -13.84
CA GLY A 281 -7.75 -29.62 -14.18
C GLY A 281 -8.75 -29.69 -13.01
N LYS A 282 -8.27 -29.58 -11.76
CA LYS A 282 -9.12 -29.65 -10.56
C LYS A 282 -9.73 -28.29 -10.15
N GLY A 283 -9.32 -27.19 -10.78
CA GLY A 283 -9.93 -25.89 -10.58
C GLY A 283 -11.31 -25.79 -11.24
N LYS A 284 -12.26 -25.20 -10.53
CA LYS A 284 -13.60 -24.88 -11.06
C LYS A 284 -13.58 -23.49 -11.68
N LYS A 285 -14.01 -23.39 -12.92
CA LYS A 285 -14.23 -22.11 -13.60
C LYS A 285 -15.52 -21.47 -13.06
N VAL A 286 -15.41 -20.23 -12.58
CA VAL A 286 -16.52 -19.43 -12.03
C VAL A 286 -16.67 -18.20 -12.93
N SER A 287 -17.80 -18.08 -13.63
CA SER A 287 -18.01 -17.13 -14.74
C SER A 287 -19.06 -16.04 -14.47
N ASN A 288 -19.47 -15.90 -13.21
CA ASN A 288 -20.47 -14.96 -12.72
C ASN A 288 -19.85 -13.89 -11.80
N VAL A 289 -18.52 -13.84 -11.71
CA VAL A 289 -17.79 -12.75 -11.04
C VAL A 289 -17.74 -11.52 -11.94
N LYS A 290 -17.42 -10.35 -11.39
CA LYS A 290 -17.19 -9.12 -12.15
C LYS A 290 -16.10 -8.30 -11.45
N TYR A 291 -15.00 -8.00 -12.13
CA TYR A 291 -13.90 -7.23 -11.56
C TYR A 291 -13.16 -6.43 -12.64
N ALA A 292 -12.66 -5.25 -12.29
CA ALA A 292 -11.89 -4.40 -13.18
C ALA A 292 -10.41 -4.77 -13.22
N HIS A 293 -9.80 -4.60 -14.39
CA HIS A 293 -8.36 -4.61 -14.59
C HIS A 293 -7.95 -3.36 -15.34
N ASN A 294 -7.17 -2.50 -14.67
CA ASN A 294 -6.77 -1.20 -15.16
C ASN A 294 -5.26 -1.18 -15.39
N ILE A 295 -4.83 -0.69 -16.55
CA ILE A 295 -3.42 -0.71 -16.97
C ILE A 295 -3.08 0.65 -17.55
N TYR A 296 -1.99 1.26 -17.07
CA TYR A 296 -1.38 2.46 -17.62
C TYR A 296 -0.17 2.07 -18.49
N ASP A 297 -0.12 2.60 -19.71
CA ASP A 297 0.99 2.40 -20.65
C ASP A 297 1.86 3.66 -20.69
N GLU A 298 3.12 3.52 -20.27
CA GLU A 298 4.08 4.63 -20.21
C GLU A 298 4.55 5.11 -21.60
N THR A 299 4.32 4.36 -22.68
CA THR A 299 4.70 4.78 -24.04
C THR A 299 3.60 5.57 -24.72
N SER A 300 2.34 5.14 -24.55
CA SER A 300 1.20 5.91 -25.05
C SER A 300 0.70 6.94 -24.06
N HIS A 301 1.19 6.95 -22.81
CA HIS A 301 0.73 7.79 -21.71
C HIS A 301 -0.77 7.68 -21.41
N THR A 302 -1.40 6.55 -21.74
CA THR A 302 -2.84 6.33 -21.57
C THR A 302 -3.11 5.14 -20.66
N SER A 303 -4.27 5.10 -20.01
CA SER A 303 -4.77 3.89 -19.37
C SER A 303 -6.01 3.28 -20.03
N THR A 304 -6.25 2.01 -19.71
CA THR A 304 -7.46 1.27 -20.06
C THR A 304 -8.06 0.67 -18.81
N SER A 305 -9.38 0.42 -18.82
CA SER A 305 -10.08 -0.38 -17.82
C SER A 305 -10.89 -1.45 -18.53
N THR A 306 -10.70 -2.71 -18.13
CA THR A 306 -11.43 -3.85 -18.69
C THR A 306 -12.14 -4.61 -17.58
N ILE A 307 -13.43 -4.88 -17.76
CA ILE A 307 -14.16 -5.78 -16.86
C ILE A 307 -13.91 -7.23 -17.26
N LYS A 308 -13.39 -8.01 -16.33
CA LYS A 308 -13.26 -9.46 -16.41
C LYS A 308 -14.41 -10.12 -15.64
N ASN A 309 -14.82 -11.31 -16.10
CA ASN A 309 -16.00 -12.00 -15.55
C ASN A 309 -15.73 -13.45 -15.15
N GLU A 310 -14.46 -13.83 -15.05
CA GLU A 310 -14.09 -15.22 -14.82
C GLU A 310 -12.85 -15.35 -13.95
N VAL A 311 -12.88 -16.35 -13.07
CA VAL A 311 -11.76 -16.83 -12.26
C VAL A 311 -11.79 -18.35 -12.15
N ILE A 312 -10.63 -18.94 -11.87
CA ILE A 312 -10.52 -20.36 -11.50
C ILE A 312 -10.47 -20.45 -9.98
N VAL A 313 -11.29 -21.32 -9.39
CA VAL A 313 -11.38 -21.51 -7.94
C VAL A 313 -11.02 -22.94 -7.57
N LEU A 314 -10.13 -23.11 -6.59
CA LEU A 314 -9.82 -24.36 -5.91
C LEU A 314 -10.57 -24.39 -4.57
N ASN A 315 -11.14 -25.53 -4.20
CA ASN A 315 -11.80 -25.68 -2.89
C ASN A 315 -10.83 -26.31 -1.88
N SER A 316 -10.52 -25.59 -0.79
CA SER A 316 -9.56 -26.07 0.21
C SER A 316 -10.01 -27.33 0.96
N ALA A 317 -11.32 -27.59 1.06
CA ALA A 317 -11.87 -28.75 1.77
C ALA A 317 -11.88 -30.03 0.91
N GLU A 318 -11.84 -29.89 -0.42
CA GLU A 318 -11.90 -31.02 -1.36
C GLU A 318 -10.50 -31.50 -1.81
N LEU A 319 -9.47 -30.67 -1.62
CA LEU A 319 -8.14 -30.88 -2.18
C LEU A 319 -7.12 -31.22 -1.10
N GLU A 320 -6.84 -32.52 -0.96
CA GLU A 320 -5.91 -33.05 0.05
C GLU A 320 -4.51 -32.44 -0.05
N GLY A 321 -3.99 -31.97 1.08
CA GLY A 321 -2.64 -31.41 1.18
C GLY A 321 -2.45 -30.01 0.61
N LEU A 322 -3.54 -29.36 0.18
CA LEU A 322 -3.51 -27.95 -0.20
C LEU A 322 -3.38 -27.02 1.02
N CYS A 323 -4.13 -27.32 2.09
CA CYS A 323 -4.26 -26.47 3.27
C CYS A 323 -4.11 -27.27 4.56
N TYR A 324 -3.52 -26.65 5.59
CA TYR A 324 -3.43 -27.18 6.95
C TYR A 324 -3.61 -26.05 7.96
N PHE A 325 -4.41 -26.27 9.00
CA PHE A 325 -4.51 -25.32 10.12
C PHE A 325 -3.53 -25.67 11.23
N ILE A 326 -2.96 -24.65 11.85
CA ILE A 326 -2.10 -24.75 13.02
C ILE A 326 -2.72 -23.90 14.13
N PRO A 327 -3.11 -24.46 15.28
CA PRO A 327 -3.68 -23.69 16.40
C PRO A 327 -2.75 -22.55 16.82
N CYS A 328 -3.30 -21.36 17.04
CA CYS A 328 -2.53 -20.18 17.42
C CYS A 328 -3.29 -19.29 18.42
N PRO A 329 -2.74 -19.05 19.62
CA PRO A 329 -3.33 -18.13 20.61
C PRO A 329 -2.99 -16.66 20.30
N LYS A 330 -3.85 -15.67 20.55
CA LYS A 330 -5.32 -15.71 20.51
C LYS A 330 -5.76 -14.56 19.61
N SER A 331 -6.57 -14.85 18.60
CA SER A 331 -6.89 -13.90 17.53
C SER A 331 -5.62 -13.26 16.96
N PRO A 332 -4.64 -14.09 16.52
CA PRO A 332 -3.33 -13.63 16.12
C PRO A 332 -3.40 -12.56 15.02
N HIS A 333 -2.43 -11.65 15.02
CA HIS A 333 -2.31 -10.59 14.02
C HIS A 333 -1.20 -10.92 13.02
N GLY A 334 0.06 -10.66 13.36
CA GLY A 334 1.23 -11.00 12.53
C GLY A 334 1.43 -12.49 12.37
N VAL A 335 1.86 -12.90 11.18
CA VAL A 335 2.48 -14.19 10.90
C VAL A 335 3.67 -13.93 9.99
N ASP A 336 4.87 -14.08 10.53
CA ASP A 336 6.10 -13.61 9.92
C ASP A 336 7.07 -14.79 9.76
N VAL A 337 7.72 -14.88 8.59
CA VAL A 337 8.64 -15.97 8.27
C VAL A 337 10.07 -15.46 8.34
N ASP A 338 10.91 -16.13 9.11
CA ASP A 338 12.31 -15.73 9.30
C ASP A 338 13.13 -15.82 8.00
N PRO A 339 14.33 -15.21 7.92
CA PRO A 339 15.16 -15.22 6.71
C PRO A 339 15.55 -16.62 6.21
N THR A 340 15.61 -17.62 7.10
CA THR A 340 15.92 -19.02 6.71
C THR A 340 14.70 -19.76 6.16
N GLY A 341 13.51 -19.31 6.54
CA GLY A 341 12.24 -19.97 6.25
C GLY A 341 11.85 -21.07 7.22
N GLU A 342 12.70 -21.39 8.20
CA GLU A 342 12.46 -22.47 9.14
C GLU A 342 11.47 -22.06 10.24
N TYR A 343 11.43 -20.78 10.61
CA TYR A 343 10.61 -20.31 11.72
C TYR A 343 9.46 -19.43 11.24
N ILE A 344 8.24 -19.80 11.66
CA ILE A 344 7.01 -19.05 11.43
C ILE A 344 6.59 -18.46 12.78
N VAL A 345 6.75 -17.15 12.92
CA VAL A 345 6.48 -16.39 14.14
C VAL A 345 5.09 -15.80 14.05
N SER A 346 4.19 -16.18 14.94
CA SER A 346 2.86 -15.56 15.01
C SER A 346 2.77 -14.60 16.19
N SER A 347 2.00 -13.53 16.05
CA SER A 347 1.84 -12.51 17.10
C SER A 347 0.50 -12.67 17.77
N GLY A 348 0.51 -13.08 19.04
CA GLY A 348 -0.69 -13.53 19.75
C GLY A 348 -1.74 -12.48 20.08
N LYS A 349 -1.53 -11.19 19.76
CA LYS A 349 -2.45 -10.04 19.97
C LYS A 349 -3.09 -9.98 21.35
N LEU A 350 -4.18 -10.72 21.57
CA LEU A 350 -4.90 -10.78 22.84
C LEU A 350 -4.18 -11.65 23.88
N ALA A 351 -3.32 -12.55 23.41
CA ALA A 351 -2.43 -13.33 24.24
C ALA A 351 -1.07 -12.64 24.38
N ALA A 352 -0.57 -12.53 25.62
CA ALA A 352 0.75 -12.01 25.93
C ALA A 352 1.84 -13.06 25.68
N LEU A 353 1.86 -13.63 24.47
CA LEU A 353 2.77 -14.69 24.05
C LEU A 353 3.02 -14.60 22.53
N ILE A 354 4.16 -15.12 22.09
CA ILE A 354 4.56 -15.21 20.68
C ILE A 354 4.90 -16.68 20.42
N PRO A 355 4.02 -17.45 19.76
CA PRO A 355 4.37 -18.80 19.35
C PRO A 355 5.28 -18.77 18.13
N VAL A 356 6.33 -19.60 18.17
CA VAL A 356 7.25 -19.84 17.07
C VAL A 356 7.02 -21.26 16.59
N PHE A 357 6.56 -21.43 15.37
CA PHE A 357 6.41 -22.73 14.72
C PHE A 357 7.66 -23.06 13.90
N SER A 358 7.97 -24.35 13.76
CA SER A 358 9.07 -24.84 12.93
C SER A 358 8.51 -25.48 11.66
N PHE A 359 8.98 -25.04 10.50
CA PHE A 359 8.57 -25.57 9.21
C PHE A 359 8.92 -27.06 9.08
N SER A 360 10.13 -27.44 9.51
CA SER A 360 10.54 -28.85 9.57
C SER A 360 9.62 -29.70 10.45
N LYS A 361 9.13 -29.14 11.57
CA LYS A 361 8.15 -29.81 12.43
C LYS A 361 6.76 -29.89 11.79
N ILE A 362 6.31 -28.83 11.12
CA ILE A 362 5.06 -28.82 10.34
C ILE A 362 5.08 -29.94 9.29
N GLN A 363 6.15 -30.05 8.49
CA GLN A 363 6.27 -31.11 7.48
C GLN A 363 6.22 -32.51 8.11
N LYS A 364 6.97 -32.75 9.19
CA LYS A 364 6.91 -34.03 9.93
C LYS A 364 5.52 -34.33 10.48
N ALA A 365 4.81 -33.32 10.97
CA ALA A 365 3.45 -33.47 11.48
C ALA A 365 2.47 -33.85 10.36
N ILE A 366 2.64 -33.27 9.17
CA ILE A 366 1.88 -33.61 7.96
C ILE A 366 2.16 -35.06 7.54
N GLU A 367 3.44 -35.45 7.40
CA GLU A 367 3.86 -36.79 7.00
C GLU A 367 3.36 -37.89 7.95
N SER A 368 3.44 -37.62 9.26
CA SER A 368 3.00 -38.55 10.31
C SER A 368 1.51 -38.46 10.64
N LYS A 369 0.76 -37.57 9.97
CA LYS A 369 -0.65 -37.28 10.24
C LYS A 369 -0.92 -36.95 11.72
N SER A 370 -0.03 -36.16 12.33
CA SER A 370 -0.14 -35.70 13.71
C SER A 370 -1.18 -34.58 13.83
N PHE A 371 -2.44 -34.93 13.63
CA PHE A 371 -3.58 -34.01 13.60
C PHE A 371 -4.48 -34.18 14.84
N GLU A 372 -5.17 -33.11 15.23
CA GLU A 372 -6.16 -33.08 16.33
C GLU A 372 -7.61 -32.95 15.84
N GLY A 373 -7.83 -33.21 14.56
CA GLY A 373 -9.15 -33.17 13.93
C GLY A 373 -9.10 -32.37 12.63
N GLU A 374 -10.26 -31.85 12.25
CA GLU A 374 -10.44 -31.03 11.05
C GLU A 374 -11.31 -29.81 11.39
N PHE A 375 -11.04 -28.70 10.71
CA PHE A 375 -11.89 -27.52 10.72
C PHE A 375 -12.40 -27.29 9.30
N ALA A 376 -13.71 -27.44 9.10
CA ALA A 376 -14.37 -27.28 7.80
C ALA A 376 -13.70 -28.10 6.67
N GLY A 377 -13.33 -29.35 6.96
CA GLY A 377 -12.71 -30.27 6.01
C GLY A 377 -11.20 -30.09 5.82
N ILE A 378 -10.56 -29.17 6.54
CA ILE A 378 -9.10 -28.97 6.51
C ILE A 378 -8.47 -29.60 7.77
N PRO A 379 -7.41 -30.42 7.65
CA PRO A 379 -6.71 -30.99 8.80
C PRO A 379 -6.12 -29.92 9.73
N VAL A 380 -6.27 -30.14 11.05
CA VAL A 380 -5.68 -29.31 12.10
C VAL A 380 -4.46 -30.02 12.69
N ILE A 381 -3.27 -29.47 12.49
CA ILE A 381 -2.02 -29.98 13.06
C ILE A 381 -2.03 -29.79 14.57
N LYS A 382 -1.61 -30.81 15.33
CA LYS A 382 -1.43 -30.69 16.78
C LYS A 382 -0.45 -29.57 17.09
N TYR A 383 -0.83 -28.66 17.99
CA TYR A 383 -0.04 -27.49 18.34
C TYR A 383 1.42 -27.82 18.67
N GLU A 384 1.64 -28.77 19.58
CA GLU A 384 2.97 -29.17 20.05
C GLU A 384 3.79 -29.87 18.97
N ALA A 385 3.12 -30.45 17.97
CA ALA A 385 3.78 -31.11 16.84
C ALA A 385 4.38 -30.11 15.86
N ALA A 386 3.82 -28.88 15.75
CA ALA A 386 4.36 -27.80 14.93
C ALA A 386 5.26 -26.82 15.71
N LEU A 387 5.04 -26.69 17.03
CA LEU A 387 5.67 -25.68 17.87
C LEU A 387 7.18 -25.89 18.02
N HIS A 388 7.98 -24.86 17.74
CA HIS A 388 9.38 -24.76 18.19
C HIS A 388 9.43 -24.38 19.67
N GLY A 389 8.71 -23.32 20.04
CA GLY A 389 8.44 -22.92 21.42
C GLY A 389 7.68 -21.59 21.46
N GLU A 390 7.54 -21.01 22.66
CA GLU A 390 6.88 -19.72 22.87
C GLU A 390 7.85 -18.75 23.55
N VAL A 391 7.82 -17.47 23.14
CA VAL A 391 8.53 -16.43 23.87
C VAL A 391 7.71 -16.05 25.11
N GLU A 392 8.24 -16.35 26.29
CA GLU A 392 7.54 -16.08 27.54
C GLU A 392 7.62 -14.60 27.97
N LYS A 393 6.48 -14.06 28.41
CA LYS A 393 6.33 -12.68 28.92
C LYS A 393 6.93 -11.61 27.99
N PRO A 394 6.62 -11.64 26.68
CA PRO A 394 7.27 -10.76 25.72
C PRO A 394 6.73 -9.32 25.81
N GLY A 395 5.54 -9.09 26.36
CA GLY A 395 4.91 -7.77 26.51
C GLY A 395 3.41 -7.88 26.32
N LEU A 396 2.69 -6.75 26.24
CA LEU A 396 1.24 -6.73 26.04
C LEU A 396 0.87 -6.27 24.63
N GLY A 397 0.07 -7.07 23.94
CA GLY A 397 -0.40 -6.77 22.59
C GLY A 397 0.66 -6.96 21.49
N PRO A 398 1.32 -8.12 21.37
CA PRO A 398 2.24 -8.38 20.25
C PRO A 398 1.48 -8.33 18.93
N LEU A 399 1.96 -7.56 17.95
CA LEU A 399 1.29 -7.38 16.65
C LEU A 399 2.09 -7.86 15.45
N HIS A 400 3.35 -7.43 15.28
CA HIS A 400 4.13 -7.70 14.07
C HIS A 400 5.59 -7.98 14.43
N THR A 401 6.27 -8.83 13.64
CA THR A 401 7.68 -9.19 13.87
C THR A 401 8.53 -9.01 12.62
N GLU A 402 9.70 -8.39 12.76
CA GLU A 402 10.72 -8.30 11.71
C GLU A 402 12.05 -8.91 12.16
N PHE A 403 12.92 -9.26 11.21
CA PHE A 403 14.13 -10.05 11.46
C PHE A 403 15.42 -9.29 11.11
N ASP A 404 16.46 -9.47 11.92
CA ASP A 404 17.74 -8.77 11.75
C ASP A 404 18.79 -9.53 10.93
N GLY A 405 18.46 -10.73 10.46
CA GLY A 405 19.39 -11.62 9.73
C GLY A 405 20.52 -12.21 10.59
N LYS A 406 20.54 -11.94 11.90
CA LYS A 406 21.57 -12.37 12.86
C LYS A 406 20.99 -13.33 13.91
N GLY A 407 19.88 -13.98 13.58
CA GLY A 407 19.17 -14.92 14.45
C GLY A 407 18.25 -14.25 15.47
N ASN A 408 17.99 -12.95 15.35
CA ASN A 408 17.09 -12.23 16.25
C ASN A 408 15.87 -11.67 15.50
N ALA A 409 14.82 -11.49 16.27
CA ALA A 409 13.56 -10.89 15.87
C ALA A 409 13.29 -9.64 16.73
N ILE A 410 12.57 -8.68 16.16
CA ILE A 410 12.05 -7.51 16.86
C ILE A 410 10.53 -7.52 16.68
N THR A 411 9.79 -7.49 17.78
CA THR A 411 8.32 -7.52 17.78
C THR A 411 7.75 -6.23 18.36
N SER A 412 6.66 -5.72 17.77
CA SER A 412 5.91 -4.55 18.24
C SER A 412 4.86 -4.93 19.28
N PHE A 413 4.68 -4.08 20.30
CA PHE A 413 3.69 -4.27 21.36
C PHE A 413 2.78 -3.04 21.49
N PHE A 414 1.53 -3.19 21.08
CA PHE A 414 0.58 -2.10 20.99
C PHE A 414 0.18 -1.54 22.36
N VAL A 415 -0.08 -2.42 23.34
CA VAL A 415 -0.60 -2.03 24.65
C VAL A 415 0.51 -1.53 25.56
N SER A 416 1.65 -2.23 25.60
CA SER A 416 2.81 -1.75 26.38
C SER A 416 3.62 -0.66 25.67
N SER A 417 3.34 -0.38 24.38
CA SER A 417 3.96 0.69 23.59
C SER A 417 5.49 0.60 23.57
N GLU A 418 5.99 -0.54 23.10
CA GLU A 418 7.43 -0.85 23.05
C GLU A 418 7.77 -1.74 21.85
N LEU A 419 9.06 -1.76 21.49
CA LEU A 419 9.67 -2.81 20.67
C LEU A 419 10.48 -3.74 21.57
N VAL A 420 10.45 -5.04 21.27
CA VAL A 420 11.19 -6.05 22.03
C VAL A 420 12.05 -6.86 21.07
N LYS A 421 13.36 -6.85 21.30
CA LYS A 421 14.34 -7.67 20.57
C LYS A 421 14.55 -8.98 21.31
N TRP A 422 14.50 -10.11 20.61
CA TRP A 422 14.64 -11.44 21.18
C TRP A 422 15.32 -12.41 20.20
N ASN A 423 15.95 -13.47 20.71
CA ASN A 423 16.61 -14.48 19.89
C ASN A 423 15.63 -15.57 19.47
N ILE A 424 15.60 -15.91 18.17
CA ILE A 424 14.59 -16.81 17.59
C ILE A 424 14.80 -18.25 18.07
N LYS A 425 16.06 -18.71 18.12
CA LYS A 425 16.39 -20.08 18.48
C LYS A 425 16.19 -20.34 19.97
N ASP A 426 16.70 -19.44 20.80
CA ASP A 426 16.72 -19.57 22.26
C ASP A 426 15.45 -19.02 22.93
N LEU A 427 14.61 -18.29 22.20
CA LEU A 427 13.37 -17.65 22.67
C LEU A 427 13.59 -16.65 23.83
N LYS A 428 14.79 -16.07 23.91
CA LYS A 428 15.20 -15.16 24.98
C LYS A 428 15.12 -13.71 24.56
N ILE A 429 14.52 -12.88 25.41
CA ILE A 429 14.53 -11.42 25.27
C ILE A 429 15.95 -10.89 25.47
N LEU A 430 16.38 -10.01 24.57
CA LEU A 430 17.69 -9.38 24.53
C LEU A 430 17.62 -7.89 24.89
N ASP A 431 16.56 -7.21 24.40
CA ASP A 431 16.39 -5.78 24.63
C ASP A 431 14.94 -5.32 24.51
N ARG A 432 14.65 -4.15 25.08
CA ARG A 432 13.35 -3.48 25.03
C ARG A 432 13.55 -1.97 24.91
N VAL A 433 12.74 -1.31 24.08
CA VAL A 433 12.75 0.15 23.95
C VAL A 433 11.32 0.69 23.83
N PRO A 434 10.96 1.78 24.54
CA PRO A 434 9.62 2.35 24.42
C PRO A 434 9.40 2.98 23.04
N THR A 435 8.17 2.90 22.55
CA THR A 435 7.66 3.67 21.41
C THR A 435 6.61 4.67 21.88
N PHE A 436 6.32 5.69 21.05
CA PHE A 436 5.43 6.77 21.45
C PHE A 436 4.44 7.14 20.33
N TYR A 437 3.21 6.60 20.34
CA TYR A 437 2.74 5.49 21.18
C TYR A 437 1.92 4.47 20.38
N SER A 438 1.76 3.29 20.97
CA SER A 438 0.92 2.22 20.44
C SER A 438 1.34 1.85 19.02
N VAL A 439 2.55 1.29 18.93
CA VAL A 439 3.10 0.79 17.68
C VAL A 439 2.19 -0.30 17.09
N GLY A 440 1.86 -0.14 15.82
CA GLY A 440 1.20 -1.17 15.03
C GLY A 440 2.24 -2.11 14.44
N HIS A 441 2.58 -1.88 13.18
CA HIS A 441 3.66 -2.59 12.50
C HIS A 441 5.02 -1.92 12.74
N LEU A 442 6.07 -2.68 12.44
CA LEU A 442 7.44 -2.20 12.35
C LEU A 442 8.08 -2.68 11.05
N MET A 443 9.18 -2.06 10.66
CA MET A 443 9.94 -2.42 9.46
C MET A 443 11.44 -2.39 9.75
N ILE A 444 12.14 -3.47 9.44
CA ILE A 444 13.60 -3.48 9.24
C ILE A 444 13.81 -3.45 7.73
N PRO A 445 14.71 -2.62 7.16
CA PRO A 445 14.98 -2.66 5.73
C PRO A 445 15.37 -4.08 5.31
N GLY A 446 14.56 -4.71 4.46
CA GLY A 446 14.74 -6.11 4.08
C GLY A 446 14.47 -7.15 5.18
N GLY A 447 13.79 -6.83 6.29
CA GLY A 447 13.47 -7.82 7.35
C GLY A 447 12.64 -9.01 6.84
N ASP A 448 11.86 -8.77 5.79
CA ASP A 448 11.26 -9.71 4.84
C ASP A 448 12.13 -10.77 4.19
N THR A 449 13.39 -10.46 3.96
CA THR A 449 14.17 -11.08 2.89
C THR A 449 15.08 -12.15 3.46
N LYS A 450 15.81 -12.83 2.59
CA LYS A 450 16.90 -13.71 3.05
C LYS A 450 18.05 -12.92 3.64
N ASN A 451 18.28 -11.70 3.14
CA ASN A 451 19.38 -10.83 3.55
C ASN A 451 18.89 -9.46 4.04
N PRO A 452 18.42 -9.35 5.30
CA PRO A 452 18.02 -8.07 5.88
C PRO A 452 19.17 -7.05 6.01
N ASP A 453 18.89 -5.79 5.70
CA ASP A 453 19.74 -4.62 5.95
C ASP A 453 19.47 -4.07 7.36
N ALA A 454 19.87 -4.84 8.38
CA ALA A 454 19.57 -4.58 9.79
C ALA A 454 20.41 -3.44 10.43
N LYS A 455 20.26 -2.23 9.89
CA LYS A 455 20.80 -0.98 10.43
C LYS A 455 19.77 -0.22 11.27
N TYR A 456 18.52 -0.25 10.82
CA TYR A 456 17.41 0.44 11.45
C TYR A 456 16.22 -0.49 11.69
N VAL A 457 15.42 -0.17 12.70
CA VAL A 457 14.01 -0.57 12.76
C VAL A 457 13.16 0.67 12.84
N VAL A 458 12.08 0.73 12.05
CA VAL A 458 11.12 1.83 12.05
C VAL A 458 9.82 1.34 12.68
N ALA A 459 9.35 2.02 13.72
CA ALA A 459 8.06 1.76 14.35
C ALA A 459 7.00 2.73 13.81
N TYR A 460 5.86 2.21 13.34
CA TYR A 460 4.74 3.01 12.86
C TYR A 460 3.66 3.08 13.94
N ASN A 461 3.59 4.22 14.63
CA ASN A 461 2.74 4.43 15.81
C ASN A 461 1.34 4.93 15.44
N LYS A 462 0.35 4.45 16.20
CA LYS A 462 -1.08 4.76 15.97
C LYS A 462 -1.60 5.93 16.79
N ILE A 463 -0.83 6.37 17.79
CA ILE A 463 -1.27 7.43 18.71
C ILE A 463 -0.12 8.43 18.90
N THR A 464 -0.30 9.64 18.39
CA THR A 464 0.75 10.68 18.39
C THR A 464 0.74 11.56 19.64
N LYS A 465 -0.40 12.02 20.13
CA LYS A 465 -0.48 12.86 21.35
C LYS A 465 0.52 14.05 21.34
N ASP A 466 1.53 13.98 22.20
CA ASP A 466 2.46 15.06 22.57
C ASP A 466 3.78 15.03 21.80
N ARG A 467 3.88 14.22 20.73
CA ARG A 467 5.12 14.10 19.94
C ARG A 467 5.42 15.32 19.06
N PHE A 468 4.40 16.01 18.58
CA PHE A 468 4.52 17.15 17.67
C PHE A 468 3.74 18.36 18.19
N LEU A 469 3.93 19.51 17.54
CA LEU A 469 3.08 20.67 17.79
C LEU A 469 1.60 20.30 17.53
N PRO A 470 0.67 20.71 18.41
CA PRO A 470 -0.74 20.36 18.26
C PRO A 470 -1.34 21.04 17.03
N THR A 471 -2.05 20.25 16.22
CA THR A 471 -2.73 20.70 14.98
C THR A 471 -4.27 20.68 15.10
N GLY A 472 -4.79 20.60 16.32
CA GLY A 472 -6.22 20.46 16.60
C GLY A 472 -6.61 19.02 16.94
N PRO A 473 -7.89 18.63 16.76
CA PRO A 473 -8.37 17.28 17.07
C PRO A 473 -7.77 16.16 16.22
N GLU A 474 -7.25 16.50 15.04
CA GLU A 474 -6.57 15.59 14.12
C GLU A 474 -5.05 15.82 14.22
N LEU A 475 -4.31 14.72 14.36
CA LEU A 475 -2.86 14.71 14.42
C LEU A 475 -2.32 13.80 13.31
N ALA A 476 -1.18 14.16 12.74
CA ALA A 476 -0.42 13.23 11.92
C ALA A 476 0.04 12.04 12.78
N HIS A 477 0.03 10.83 12.21
CA HIS A 477 0.67 9.66 12.81
C HIS A 477 2.21 9.83 12.84
N SER A 478 2.89 9.04 13.67
CA SER A 478 4.35 9.14 13.83
C SER A 478 5.07 7.86 13.42
N ALA A 479 6.19 8.03 12.73
CA ALA A 479 7.18 6.99 12.51
C ALA A 479 8.44 7.28 13.34
N GLN A 480 8.97 6.25 14.00
CA GLN A 480 10.13 6.35 14.86
C GLN A 480 11.25 5.44 14.39
N ILE A 481 12.43 6.00 14.12
CA ILE A 481 13.61 5.25 13.68
C ILE A 481 14.46 4.90 14.88
N TYR A 482 14.77 3.62 15.03
CA TYR A 482 15.73 3.13 16.02
C TYR A 482 16.95 2.56 15.30
N ASP A 483 18.14 2.95 15.73
CA ASP A 483 19.40 2.30 15.35
C ASP A 483 19.51 0.96 16.08
N ILE A 484 19.79 -0.10 15.32
CA ILE A 484 19.90 -1.49 15.82
C ILE A 484 21.28 -2.11 15.54
N THR A 485 22.28 -1.30 15.17
CA THR A 485 23.63 -1.76 14.86
C THR A 485 24.43 -2.18 16.09
N GLY A 486 24.13 -1.60 17.26
CA GLY A 486 24.75 -1.95 18.54
C GLY A 486 23.98 -3.00 19.34
N ASP A 487 24.41 -3.22 20.58
CA ASP A 487 23.79 -4.19 21.50
C ASP A 487 22.38 -3.78 21.97
N LYS A 488 22.10 -2.47 21.94
CA LYS A 488 20.85 -1.86 22.42
C LYS A 488 20.20 -1.03 21.32
N MET A 489 18.88 -1.12 21.21
CA MET A 489 18.10 -0.30 20.30
C MET A 489 18.09 1.16 20.78
N GLN A 490 18.33 2.11 19.87
CA GLN A 490 18.41 3.54 20.20
C GLN A 490 17.47 4.36 19.33
N LEU A 491 16.52 5.09 19.92
CA LEU A 491 15.68 6.04 19.18
C LEU A 491 16.57 7.18 18.64
N ILE A 492 16.54 7.39 17.32
CA ILE A 492 17.35 8.42 16.63
C ILE A 492 16.50 9.48 15.91
N LEU A 493 15.27 9.15 15.50
CA LEU A 493 14.36 10.11 14.86
C LEU A 493 12.89 9.80 15.18
N ASP A 494 12.08 10.84 15.24
CA ASP A 494 10.62 10.80 15.28
C ASP A 494 10.11 11.78 14.20
N PHE A 495 9.30 11.32 13.24
CA PHE A 495 8.83 12.15 12.11
C PHE A 495 7.37 11.86 11.76
N PRO A 496 6.60 12.87 11.30
CA PRO A 496 5.19 12.71 10.96
C PRO A 496 5.00 11.96 9.64
N THR A 497 3.92 11.18 9.55
CA THR A 497 3.53 10.43 8.34
C THR A 497 2.21 10.91 7.75
N ILE A 498 2.01 10.67 6.45
CA ILE A 498 0.73 10.95 5.77
C ILE A 498 -0.27 9.84 6.07
N GLY A 499 -1.52 10.23 6.38
CA GLY A 499 -2.61 9.31 6.71
C GLY A 499 -2.32 8.46 7.94
N GLU A 500 -2.85 7.25 7.98
CA GLU A 500 -2.47 6.22 8.96
C GLU A 500 -1.63 5.14 8.27
N PRO A 501 -0.30 5.16 8.36
CA PRO A 501 0.51 4.09 7.79
C PRO A 501 0.23 2.78 8.53
N HIS A 502 -0.18 1.75 7.79
CA HIS A 502 -0.34 0.40 8.34
C HIS A 502 0.97 -0.37 8.30
N TYR A 503 1.66 -0.38 7.16
CA TYR A 503 2.95 -1.04 6.98
C TYR A 503 3.85 -0.31 5.97
N ALA A 504 5.09 -0.74 5.86
CA ALA A 504 6.07 -0.17 4.96
C ALA A 504 7.16 -1.18 4.62
N GLN A 505 7.87 -0.93 3.52
CA GLN A 505 9.14 -1.60 3.23
C GLN A 505 10.17 -0.60 2.70
N ALA A 506 11.42 -0.84 3.06
CA ALA A 506 12.54 -0.01 2.62
C ALA A 506 13.57 -0.81 1.82
N ILE A 507 14.14 -0.16 0.82
CA ILE A 507 15.18 -0.69 -0.08
C ILE A 507 16.33 0.30 -0.20
N ARG A 508 17.55 -0.23 -0.32
CA ARG A 508 18.75 0.56 -0.63
C ARG A 508 18.52 1.45 -1.84
N ALA A 509 18.85 2.74 -1.72
CA ALA A 509 18.64 3.71 -2.78
C ALA A 509 19.35 3.31 -4.09
N GLU A 510 20.54 2.70 -3.99
CA GLU A 510 21.31 2.22 -5.16
C GLU A 510 20.60 1.16 -6.02
N LYS A 511 19.63 0.43 -5.47
CA LYS A 511 18.86 -0.56 -6.26
C LYS A 511 17.83 0.08 -7.19
N VAL A 512 17.51 1.36 -6.98
CA VAL A 512 16.41 2.08 -7.65
C VAL A 512 16.91 3.34 -8.35
N LYS A 513 17.70 4.19 -7.68
CA LYS A 513 18.01 5.57 -8.11
C LYS A 513 18.57 5.66 -9.54
N ASP A 514 19.43 4.72 -9.93
CA ASP A 514 20.13 4.76 -11.22
C ASP A 514 19.25 4.26 -12.37
N LYS A 515 18.08 3.68 -12.06
CA LYS A 515 17.06 3.23 -13.02
C LYS A 515 15.92 4.25 -13.18
N SER A 516 15.92 5.32 -12.40
CA SER A 516 14.83 6.29 -12.41
C SER A 516 14.81 7.07 -13.72
N VAL A 517 13.67 7.04 -14.39
CA VAL A 517 13.40 7.82 -15.60
C VAL A 517 13.29 9.29 -15.22
N LYS A 518 14.07 10.12 -15.92
CA LYS A 518 14.12 11.58 -15.69
C LYS A 518 13.26 12.35 -16.69
N ILE A 519 13.20 11.87 -17.93
CA ILE A 519 12.59 12.51 -19.08
C ILE A 519 12.01 11.40 -19.96
N PHE A 520 10.80 11.60 -20.50
CA PHE A 520 10.27 10.76 -21.56
C PHE A 520 10.76 11.30 -22.91
N LYS A 521 11.28 10.43 -23.78
CA LYS A 521 11.77 10.88 -25.08
C LYS A 521 10.61 11.14 -26.03
N LEU A 522 10.64 12.27 -26.72
CA LEU A 522 9.57 12.66 -27.64
C LEU A 522 9.38 11.65 -28.78
N GLU A 523 10.45 11.06 -29.28
CA GLU A 523 10.40 10.04 -30.35
C GLU A 523 9.79 8.70 -29.91
N GLU A 524 9.70 8.47 -28.59
CA GLU A 524 9.09 7.27 -28.01
C GLU A 524 7.63 7.50 -27.60
N ASN A 525 7.15 8.75 -27.60
CA ASN A 525 5.78 9.11 -27.25
C ASN A 525 4.80 8.66 -28.35
N LYS A 526 3.94 7.70 -28.00
CA LYS A 526 2.91 7.11 -28.87
C LYS A 526 1.50 7.54 -28.50
N HIS A 527 1.36 8.61 -27.72
CA HIS A 527 0.04 9.11 -27.34
C HIS A 527 -0.77 9.46 -28.59
N PRO A 528 -2.05 9.05 -28.70
CA PRO A 528 -2.86 9.28 -29.90
C PRO A 528 -3.00 10.76 -30.30
N TYR A 529 -2.85 11.65 -29.33
CA TYR A 529 -2.92 13.11 -29.50
C TYR A 529 -1.56 13.81 -29.32
N PHE A 530 -0.46 13.07 -29.43
CA PHE A 530 0.90 13.64 -29.36
C PHE A 530 1.07 14.79 -30.38
N THR A 531 1.54 15.93 -29.89
CA THR A 531 1.80 17.11 -30.73
C THR A 531 3.29 17.30 -30.89
N ASN A 532 3.81 16.89 -32.05
CA ASN A 532 5.25 16.90 -32.34
C ASN A 532 5.76 18.31 -32.66
N GLY A 533 5.98 19.10 -31.61
CA GLY A 533 6.47 20.47 -31.70
C GLY A 533 5.39 21.48 -32.08
N GLU A 534 5.74 22.76 -31.95
CA GLU A 534 4.80 23.88 -32.04
C GLU A 534 4.07 23.98 -33.38
N SER A 535 4.75 23.63 -34.48
CA SER A 535 4.15 23.67 -35.83
C SER A 535 3.03 22.65 -36.04
N ALA A 536 2.92 21.64 -35.17
CA ALA A 536 1.85 20.64 -35.22
C ALA A 536 0.63 21.02 -34.36
N ALA A 537 0.71 22.10 -33.59
CA ALA A 537 -0.40 22.59 -32.77
C ALA A 537 -1.57 23.04 -33.64
N LYS A 538 -2.79 22.73 -33.21
CA LYS A 538 -4.02 22.98 -33.99
C LYS A 538 -5.28 22.91 -33.14
N VAL A 539 -6.37 23.44 -33.67
CA VAL A 539 -7.72 23.30 -33.09
C VAL A 539 -8.66 22.72 -34.14
N GLU A 540 -9.29 21.59 -33.81
CA GLU A 540 -10.18 20.85 -34.70
C GLU A 540 -11.56 20.70 -34.07
N ARG A 541 -12.62 20.99 -34.84
CA ARG A 541 -14.02 20.81 -34.40
C ARG A 541 -14.66 19.63 -35.14
N ASN A 542 -15.27 18.72 -34.38
CA ASN A 542 -16.12 17.64 -34.87
C ASN A 542 -17.48 17.71 -34.16
N GLY A 543 -18.45 18.39 -34.78
CA GLY A 543 -19.74 18.66 -34.16
C GLY A 543 -19.59 19.53 -32.89
N ASN A 544 -20.02 19.00 -31.75
CA ASN A 544 -19.87 19.64 -30.44
C ASN A 544 -18.57 19.24 -29.71
N LYS A 545 -17.73 18.38 -30.29
CA LYS A 545 -16.40 18.06 -29.72
C LYS A 545 -15.35 18.95 -30.37
N VAL A 546 -14.51 19.57 -29.56
CA VAL A 546 -13.39 20.39 -30.02
C VAL A 546 -12.10 19.84 -29.42
N HIS A 547 -11.14 19.50 -30.28
CA HIS A 547 -9.83 19.01 -29.89
C HIS A 547 -8.82 20.14 -30.07
N VAL A 548 -8.17 20.54 -28.98
CA VAL A 548 -7.12 21.55 -28.94
C VAL A 548 -5.81 20.82 -28.69
N TYR A 549 -4.93 20.81 -29.68
CA TYR A 549 -3.60 20.21 -29.61
C TYR A 549 -2.62 21.31 -29.20
N VAL A 550 -2.13 21.23 -27.95
CA VAL A 550 -1.30 22.23 -27.31
C VAL A 550 0.09 21.66 -27.08
N THR A 551 1.12 22.46 -27.34
CA THR A 551 2.48 22.20 -26.85
C THR A 551 2.84 23.15 -25.72
N THR A 552 3.65 22.67 -24.79
CA THR A 552 4.28 23.48 -23.73
C THR A 552 5.79 23.38 -23.83
N ILE A 553 6.42 24.55 -23.88
CA ILE A 553 7.85 24.74 -23.68
C ILE A 553 8.02 26.08 -22.98
N ARG A 554 9.01 26.21 -22.10
CA ARG A 554 9.21 27.46 -21.37
C ARG A 554 9.37 28.63 -22.35
N SER A 555 8.52 29.67 -22.31
CA SER A 555 7.53 30.02 -21.27
C SER A 555 6.15 30.31 -21.85
N HIS A 556 5.68 29.51 -22.80
CA HIS A 556 4.40 29.76 -23.48
C HIS A 556 3.67 28.49 -23.89
N PHE A 557 2.36 28.62 -24.09
CA PHE A 557 1.54 27.62 -24.76
C PHE A 557 1.52 27.89 -26.27
N THR A 558 1.51 26.85 -27.07
CA THR A 558 1.20 26.97 -28.49
C THR A 558 0.02 26.05 -28.83
N PRO A 559 -1.17 26.58 -29.17
CA PRO A 559 -1.53 28.01 -29.21
C PRO A 559 -1.80 28.63 -27.83
N ASP A 560 -1.71 29.96 -27.74
CA ASP A 560 -2.04 30.75 -26.54
C ASP A 560 -3.37 31.51 -26.67
N ASN A 561 -3.91 31.70 -27.87
CA ASN A 561 -5.21 32.34 -28.09
C ASN A 561 -6.11 31.44 -28.94
N ILE A 562 -7.34 31.17 -28.49
CA ILE A 562 -8.30 30.28 -29.13
C ILE A 562 -9.66 30.95 -29.22
N GLU A 563 -10.21 31.03 -30.43
CA GLU A 563 -11.53 31.59 -30.73
C GLU A 563 -12.47 30.50 -31.28
N GLY A 564 -13.78 30.79 -31.28
CA GLY A 564 -14.78 29.93 -31.93
C GLY A 564 -15.24 28.74 -31.10
N ILE A 565 -14.84 28.63 -29.83
CA ILE A 565 -15.48 27.71 -28.88
C ILE A 565 -16.90 28.18 -28.60
N GLN A 566 -17.83 27.25 -28.41
CA GLN A 566 -19.23 27.52 -28.13
C GLN A 566 -19.62 26.96 -26.76
N MET A 567 -20.55 27.64 -26.09
CA MET A 567 -21.12 27.16 -24.84
C MET A 567 -21.75 25.77 -25.02
N GLY A 568 -21.36 24.82 -24.18
CA GLY A 568 -21.78 23.41 -24.26
C GLY A 568 -20.96 22.53 -25.20
N ASP A 569 -19.88 23.03 -25.81
CA ASP A 569 -18.89 22.17 -26.47
C ASP A 569 -18.20 21.24 -25.45
N GLU A 570 -17.82 20.04 -25.88
CA GLU A 570 -16.83 19.23 -25.18
C GLU A 570 -15.44 19.58 -25.71
N VAL A 571 -14.70 20.39 -24.96
CA VAL A 571 -13.36 20.83 -25.33
C VAL A 571 -12.32 19.92 -24.68
N TYR A 572 -11.48 19.27 -25.48
CA TYR A 572 -10.38 18.43 -25.05
C TYR A 572 -9.07 19.17 -25.32
N PHE A 573 -8.34 19.54 -24.27
CA PHE A 573 -7.00 20.10 -24.38
C PHE A 573 -5.99 18.97 -24.26
N HIS A 574 -5.40 18.57 -25.38
CA HIS A 574 -4.31 17.60 -25.46
C HIS A 574 -2.99 18.35 -25.34
N VAL A 575 -2.38 18.32 -24.16
CA VAL A 575 -1.19 19.11 -23.83
C VAL A 575 0.04 18.20 -23.88
N THR A 576 0.97 18.50 -24.77
CA THR A 576 2.26 17.80 -24.87
C THR A 576 3.38 18.69 -24.32
N ASN A 577 4.08 18.22 -23.29
CA ASN A 577 5.28 18.86 -22.79
C ASN A 577 6.47 18.48 -23.68
N ILE A 578 6.97 19.44 -24.46
CA ILE A 578 8.07 19.22 -25.39
C ILE A 578 9.45 19.59 -24.80
N GLU A 579 9.53 19.86 -23.49
CA GLU A 579 10.79 19.98 -22.77
C GLU A 579 11.58 18.67 -22.82
N GLN A 580 12.90 18.79 -22.92
CA GLN A 580 13.85 17.68 -22.84
C GLN A 580 14.96 17.98 -21.82
N ASP A 581 14.57 18.66 -20.74
CA ASP A 581 15.38 18.87 -19.54
C ASP A 581 14.72 18.20 -18.34
N TRP A 582 15.53 17.77 -17.37
CA TRP A 582 15.04 17.09 -16.19
C TRP A 582 14.45 18.10 -15.21
N ASP A 583 13.37 17.71 -14.51
CA ASP A 583 12.69 18.53 -13.51
C ASP A 583 12.04 19.80 -14.10
N MET A 584 11.49 19.65 -15.31
CA MET A 584 10.76 20.70 -16.03
C MET A 584 9.30 20.30 -16.34
N PRO A 585 8.48 19.99 -15.32
CA PRO A 585 7.05 19.75 -15.53
C PRO A 585 6.35 21.04 -15.97
N HIS A 586 5.20 20.88 -16.63
CA HIS A 586 4.29 21.99 -16.90
C HIS A 586 2.92 21.68 -16.32
N GLY A 587 2.26 22.73 -15.87
CA GLY A 587 0.87 22.69 -15.44
C GLY A 587 -0.09 23.10 -16.56
N PHE A 588 -1.36 22.70 -16.46
CA PHE A 588 -2.41 23.26 -17.30
C PHE A 588 -3.74 23.37 -16.55
N ALA A 589 -4.27 24.59 -16.46
CA ALA A 589 -5.59 24.86 -15.94
C ALA A 589 -6.31 25.91 -16.79
N ILE A 590 -7.64 25.83 -16.85
CA ILE A 590 -8.51 26.81 -17.49
C ILE A 590 -9.59 27.29 -16.52
N LYS A 591 -9.85 28.60 -16.50
CA LYS A 591 -10.80 29.22 -15.58
C LYS A 591 -12.15 28.52 -15.62
N GLY A 592 -12.64 28.09 -14.46
CA GLY A 592 -13.98 27.52 -14.33
C GLY A 592 -14.12 26.10 -14.88
N ALA A 593 -13.01 25.40 -15.21
CA ALA A 593 -13.06 23.96 -15.35
C ALA A 593 -13.42 23.32 -14.01
N ASN A 594 -14.50 22.53 -14.00
CA ASN A 594 -14.87 21.69 -12.86
C ASN A 594 -14.13 20.35 -12.96
N ASN A 595 -12.79 20.41 -12.94
CA ASN A 595 -11.87 19.29 -13.06
C ASN A 595 -10.57 19.61 -12.27
N GLY A 596 -9.70 18.63 -12.04
CA GLY A 596 -8.35 18.87 -11.57
C GLY A 596 -7.48 19.55 -12.63
N GLU A 597 -6.35 20.12 -12.21
CA GLU A 597 -5.31 20.55 -13.16
C GLU A 597 -4.63 19.34 -13.81
N LEU A 598 -3.84 19.60 -14.86
CA LEU A 598 -2.85 18.64 -15.36
C LEU A 598 -1.48 19.00 -14.82
N LEU A 599 -0.69 17.97 -14.48
CA LEU A 599 0.76 18.08 -14.29
C LEU A 599 1.44 17.17 -15.32
N ILE A 600 2.06 17.78 -16.33
CA ILE A 600 2.61 17.09 -17.51
C ILE A 600 4.14 17.02 -17.41
N MET A 601 4.70 15.83 -17.24
CA MET A 601 6.16 15.62 -17.16
C MET A 601 6.86 15.88 -18.50
N PRO A 602 8.17 16.19 -18.53
CA PRO A 602 8.94 16.33 -19.77
C PRO A 602 8.76 15.14 -20.73
N GLY A 603 8.27 15.41 -21.94
CA GLY A 603 7.98 14.42 -22.98
C GLY A 603 6.60 13.75 -22.90
N GLU A 604 5.82 14.02 -21.85
CA GLU A 604 4.49 13.44 -21.65
C GLU A 604 3.41 14.19 -22.43
N THR A 605 2.32 13.50 -22.77
CA THR A 605 1.08 14.10 -23.27
C THR A 605 -0.06 13.74 -22.34
N GLN A 606 -0.86 14.73 -21.91
CA GLN A 606 -2.08 14.51 -21.12
C GLN A 606 -3.24 15.36 -21.63
N THR A 607 -4.46 14.96 -21.29
CA THR A 607 -5.70 15.58 -21.77
C THR A 607 -6.58 16.06 -20.63
N LEU A 608 -6.99 17.34 -20.71
CA LEU A 608 -8.04 17.90 -19.87
C LEU A 608 -9.31 18.07 -20.69
N LYS A 609 -10.41 17.45 -20.25
CA LYS A 609 -11.76 17.73 -20.76
C LYS A 609 -12.39 18.90 -20.00
N TRP A 610 -12.94 19.86 -20.74
CA TRP A 610 -13.68 21.01 -20.24
C TRP A 610 -14.98 21.20 -21.03
N VAL A 611 -16.08 21.50 -20.32
CA VAL A 611 -17.36 21.86 -20.94
C VAL A 611 -17.74 23.26 -20.45
N PRO A 612 -17.57 24.32 -21.27
CA PRO A 612 -17.95 25.67 -20.87
C PRO A 612 -19.46 25.78 -20.70
N ASP A 613 -19.89 26.22 -19.52
CA ASP A 613 -21.30 26.38 -19.16
C ASP A 613 -21.85 27.79 -19.40
N ARG A 614 -21.00 28.73 -19.83
CA ARG A 614 -21.35 30.13 -20.07
C ARG A 614 -20.48 30.78 -21.14
N ILE A 615 -20.98 31.87 -21.71
CA ILE A 615 -20.24 32.70 -22.67
C ILE A 615 -19.21 33.59 -21.97
N GLY A 616 -18.14 33.95 -22.68
CA GLY A 616 -17.12 34.89 -22.16
C GLY A 616 -15.71 34.55 -22.61
N ILE A 617 -14.75 35.21 -21.97
CA ILE A 617 -13.31 34.97 -22.14
C ILE A 617 -12.80 34.18 -20.93
N PHE A 618 -12.13 33.07 -21.20
CA PHE A 618 -11.66 32.11 -20.23
C PHE A 618 -10.13 32.01 -20.32
N PRO A 619 -9.38 32.59 -19.36
CA PRO A 619 -7.95 32.43 -19.34
C PRO A 619 -7.58 30.97 -19.01
N MET A 620 -6.51 30.51 -19.66
CA MET A 620 -5.76 29.30 -19.33
C MET A 620 -4.34 29.68 -18.91
N TYR A 621 -3.71 28.90 -18.04
CA TYR A 621 -2.38 29.21 -17.51
C TYR A 621 -1.63 27.95 -17.06
N CYS A 622 -0.30 28.06 -17.00
CA CYS A 622 0.55 27.04 -16.41
C CYS A 622 0.51 27.20 -14.88
N THR A 623 0.04 26.18 -14.18
CA THR A 623 -0.03 26.13 -12.72
C THR A 623 1.33 25.88 -12.08
N ASP A 624 2.21 25.12 -12.75
CA ASP A 624 3.56 24.83 -12.28
C ASP A 624 4.54 26.00 -12.54
N PHE A 625 5.44 26.25 -11.58
CA PHE A 625 6.50 27.27 -11.71
C PHE A 625 7.64 26.74 -12.57
N CYS A 626 7.40 26.71 -13.89
CA CYS A 626 8.33 26.16 -14.87
C CYS A 626 9.42 27.15 -15.34
N SER A 627 9.25 28.46 -15.14
CA SER A 627 10.26 29.44 -15.53
C SER A 627 10.09 30.78 -14.80
N ALA A 628 11.06 31.69 -14.96
CA ALA A 628 10.94 33.07 -14.46
C ALA A 628 9.76 33.84 -15.06
N LEU A 629 9.25 33.39 -16.21
CA LEU A 629 8.09 33.94 -16.91
C LEU A 629 6.86 33.02 -16.81
N HIS A 630 6.77 32.20 -15.74
CA HIS A 630 5.65 31.30 -15.50
C HIS A 630 4.30 32.04 -15.45
N GLN A 631 4.28 33.28 -14.95
CA GLN A 631 3.06 34.09 -14.90
C GLN A 631 2.58 34.51 -16.30
N GLU A 632 3.52 34.76 -17.22
CA GLU A 632 3.26 35.09 -18.62
C GLU A 632 2.89 33.86 -19.46
N MET A 633 3.20 32.64 -18.98
CA MET A 633 2.77 31.38 -19.59
C MET A 633 1.27 31.18 -19.41
N SER A 634 0.50 31.93 -20.20
CA SER A 634 -0.94 32.05 -20.13
C SER A 634 -1.53 32.24 -21.52
N GLY A 635 -2.85 32.07 -21.61
CA GLY A 635 -3.58 32.20 -22.85
C GLY A 635 -5.06 32.46 -22.62
N TYR A 636 -5.82 32.65 -23.69
CA TYR A 636 -7.24 32.95 -23.63
C TYR A 636 -8.06 32.09 -24.58
N VAL A 637 -9.23 31.67 -24.11
CA VAL A 637 -10.23 30.94 -24.88
C VAL A 637 -11.52 31.76 -24.90
N ARG A 638 -12.02 32.11 -26.09
CA ARG A 638 -13.32 32.77 -26.23
C ARG A 638 -14.43 31.74 -26.43
N VAL A 639 -15.40 31.75 -25.52
CA VAL A 639 -16.64 30.97 -25.62
C VAL A 639 -17.77 31.88 -26.09
N SER A 640 -18.31 31.55 -27.25
CA SER A 640 -19.46 32.22 -27.88
C SER A 640 -20.77 31.49 -27.57
N PRO A 641 -21.95 32.13 -27.80
CA PRO A 641 -23.23 31.43 -27.72
C PRO A 641 -23.27 30.18 -28.62
N LYS A 642 -24.03 29.16 -28.21
CA LYS A 642 -24.30 27.98 -29.03
C LYS A 642 -24.92 28.40 -30.37
N GLY A 643 -24.36 27.92 -31.49
CA GLY A 643 -24.79 28.28 -32.85
C GLY A 643 -24.20 29.59 -33.37
N SER A 644 -23.22 30.18 -32.69
CA SER A 644 -22.51 31.37 -33.18
C SER A 644 -21.67 31.06 -34.44
N ASN A 645 -21.49 32.08 -35.30
CA ASN A 645 -20.71 32.00 -36.53
C ASN A 645 -19.24 32.42 -36.36
N VAL A 646 -18.75 32.56 -35.11
CA VAL A 646 -17.33 32.82 -34.87
C VAL A 646 -16.53 31.60 -35.33
N PRO A 647 -15.61 31.74 -36.30
CA PRO A 647 -14.83 30.61 -36.80
C PRO A 647 -13.88 30.09 -35.72
N ILE A 648 -13.54 28.80 -35.80
CA ILE A 648 -12.42 28.26 -35.03
C ILE A 648 -11.14 28.86 -35.62
N THR A 649 -10.46 29.67 -34.81
CA THR A 649 -9.13 30.20 -35.12
C THR A 649 -8.26 30.10 -33.87
N PHE A 650 -6.96 29.95 -34.07
CA PHE A 650 -5.99 29.91 -33.00
C PHE A 650 -4.73 30.65 -33.43
N SER A 651 -3.97 31.17 -32.47
CA SER A 651 -2.72 31.87 -32.74
C SER A 651 -1.73 31.73 -31.58
N VAL A 652 -0.47 32.07 -31.89
CA VAL A 652 0.61 32.32 -30.93
C VAL A 652 1.47 33.45 -31.50
N GLY A 653 1.88 34.40 -30.66
CA GLY A 653 2.70 35.55 -31.08
C GLY A 653 2.01 36.58 -32.00
N THR A 654 0.73 36.38 -32.32
CA THR A 654 -0.13 37.35 -33.02
C THR A 654 -1.56 37.26 -32.49
N ASN A 655 -2.25 38.38 -32.41
CA ASN A 655 -3.69 38.45 -32.10
C ASN A 655 -4.51 38.98 -33.28
N GLN A 656 -3.88 39.11 -34.45
CA GLN A 656 -4.54 39.56 -35.66
C GLN A 656 -5.19 38.33 -36.33
N PRO A 657 -6.47 38.43 -36.75
CA PRO A 657 -7.07 37.39 -37.59
C PRO A 657 -6.22 37.24 -38.86
N THR A 658 -6.03 36.00 -39.34
CA THR A 658 -5.39 35.78 -40.66
C THR A 658 -6.13 36.61 -41.69
N ASP A 659 -5.43 37.52 -42.37
CA ASP A 659 -5.98 38.33 -43.46
C ASP A 659 -6.70 37.39 -44.43
N THR A 660 -8.02 37.49 -44.47
CA THR A 660 -8.85 36.80 -45.44
C THR A 660 -8.46 37.31 -46.83
N GLN A 661 -7.74 36.51 -47.61
CA GLN A 661 -7.77 36.60 -49.07
C GLN A 661 -8.86 35.69 -49.62
#